data_AF-A0A651E0U5-F1
#
_entry.id   AF-A0A651E0U5-F1
#
_cell.length_a   1.000
_cell.length_b   1.000
_cell.length_c   1.000
_cell.angle_alpha   90.00
_cell.angle_beta   90.00
_cell.angle_gamma   90.00
#
_symmetry.space_group_name_H-M   'P 1'
#
loop_
_entity.id
_entity.type
_entity.pdbx_description
1 polymer ?
#
loop_
_entity_poly.entity_id
_entity_poly.type
_entity_poly.pdbx_seq_one_letter_code
_entity_poly.pdbx_strand_id
1 'polypeptide(L)'
;MPIFSSLSWRQRPKRPFKVNLLKWAAIALVVMLGFDILTFLAAEGLWFQEVEYGQVFRARIITQGSLGALSSILSFWFLISNLKTARQYSHPSSDSDEPSPDSYPGHLALHWLLPVVLLLGVIIGAALLYHGQLATDYWNPNLNITTQTTAIPLKFRPRAIWQVEQMLMAMSPWLLALPAFLTLALLIYPYLLLNAIAVLMSLSFGLILSEHWMKVLPAFAITPFEQTDPRFQQDLSFYIFRLPVWELIDFWAIGLLSLTVISVLLLYLLSGDSLSRGQFCGFSPRQQRHLWRLMGTWLLAIALSYWLERYELLYSAQGVVYGASFTDINVQLPLYTILSLFAGVMGLGCLLYWAVYRPRSPQAPIPKSRPIRSMRARVQQSQDASGFVVFRLLIVGLVLYGIGAIAIGGIMPLVVQRLVVQPNELALERPYIEDAIAANREAFRLNSIEVEEFNPQGTLTLEDLENNALTVDNIRLWDTRPLLQTNRQLQQFRLYYRFYDADIDRYTLRTPDGGTAQQQVLIAARELDYSAVPADAQTWINEHLFYTHGYGFTISPVNRVVSRGLPDYLIKDIGHVASSPEVEASIPTEHPRIYYGELTNNYVMVKTHQQELDYPSGSDNVYNTYDGTGGVSIGQFWQRLIFAKHLRDWRMLLSEDFTRETKLLFRREITARVKAIAPFLRYDQDPYLVVADATQSSVGTLGQSEDATPNYLYWVIDAYTTSDRFPYSDPYTYDFNYIRNSVKVVVDAYNGAVTFFVADERDPIIRTWSRLFPDMFHPLGEMPATLKSHIRYPQDLFQVQANQLMTYHMTDPQVFYNREDQWRAPSEIYRDESQVIEPYYLLMKLPSENEEEFILLQPFTPAQRNNLIAWLAARSDGLITPDTANASYGSMLLYRFPKQELVYGPEQIEARINQDPVISERISLWNRQGSRAIQGNLLVIPIEQSLLYVEPLYLEAEQNELPTLVRVIVAYENRIVMAETLEQALQGIFEEDPTDDPIIRSVDDDGPLPLLSQ
;
A
#
# COMPACT_ATOMS: atom_id res chain seq x y z
N MET A 1 -1.71 -83.05 36.07
CA MET A 1 -0.51 -82.50 36.72
C MET A 1 -0.27 -81.09 36.19
N PRO A 2 0.17 -80.14 37.02
CA PRO A 2 -0.33 -78.75 37.01
C PRO A 2 0.77 -77.70 36.73
N ILE A 3 0.42 -76.43 36.98
CA ILE A 3 1.27 -75.28 37.37
C ILE A 3 1.77 -74.39 36.22
N PHE A 4 1.02 -73.33 35.87
CA PHE A 4 1.34 -71.95 36.29
C PHE A 4 0.20 -71.01 35.89
N SER A 5 -0.54 -70.60 36.91
CA SER A 5 -1.55 -69.55 36.90
C SER A 5 -0.90 -68.17 37.04
N SER A 6 -1.58 -67.17 36.48
CA SER A 6 -1.52 -65.73 36.80
C SER A 6 -0.40 -64.87 36.19
N LEU A 7 -0.70 -64.26 35.05
CA LEU A 7 -0.30 -62.89 34.72
C LEU A 7 -1.39 -62.24 33.86
N SER A 8 -2.51 -61.93 34.52
CA SER A 8 -3.52 -61.06 33.95
C SER A 8 -3.04 -59.61 34.08
N TRP A 9 -2.50 -59.05 32.99
CA TRP A 9 -2.37 -57.59 32.86
C TRP A 9 -3.75 -56.99 32.54
N ARG A 10 -4.64 -57.01 33.54
CA ARG A 10 -5.70 -56.00 33.63
C ARG A 10 -5.01 -54.66 33.76
N GLN A 11 -4.97 -53.88 32.68
CA GLN A 11 -4.67 -52.46 32.77
C GLN A 11 -5.70 -51.81 33.70
N ARG A 12 -5.29 -51.57 34.94
CA ARG A 12 -6.00 -50.64 35.82
C ARG A 12 -6.02 -49.28 35.12
N PRO A 13 -7.15 -48.55 35.07
CA PRO A 13 -7.14 -47.18 34.60
C PRO A 13 -6.23 -46.38 35.54
N LYS A 14 -5.10 -45.90 35.02
CA LYS A 14 -4.30 -44.89 35.72
C LYS A 14 -5.22 -43.68 35.92
N ARG A 15 -5.28 -43.20 37.17
CA ARG A 15 -6.07 -42.07 37.69
C ARG A 15 -6.27 -40.93 36.68
N PRO A 16 -7.44 -40.25 36.67
CA PRO A 16 -7.74 -39.11 35.79
C PRO A 16 -7.06 -37.81 36.28
N PHE A 17 -5.76 -37.83 36.56
CA PHE A 17 -5.04 -36.67 37.11
C PHE A 17 -4.46 -35.75 36.03
N LYS A 18 -4.39 -36.19 34.76
CA LYS A 18 -3.87 -35.35 33.65
C LYS A 18 -4.94 -34.62 32.83
N VAL A 19 -6.21 -35.06 32.88
CA VAL A 19 -7.29 -34.44 32.08
C VAL A 19 -7.77 -33.12 32.70
N ASN A 20 -7.75 -32.99 34.03
CA ASN A 20 -8.15 -31.74 34.69
C ASN A 20 -7.12 -30.63 34.52
N LEU A 21 -5.81 -30.93 34.60
CA LEU A 21 -4.75 -29.94 34.39
C LEU A 21 -4.79 -29.36 32.97
N LEU A 22 -4.98 -30.21 31.96
CA LEU A 22 -5.06 -29.78 30.56
C LEU A 22 -6.31 -28.93 30.29
N LYS A 23 -7.45 -29.27 30.92
CA LYS A 23 -8.67 -28.46 30.87
C LYS A 23 -8.48 -27.09 31.54
N TRP A 24 -7.88 -27.05 32.73
CA TRP A 24 -7.61 -25.79 33.42
C TRP A 24 -6.58 -24.94 32.68
N ALA A 25 -5.55 -25.54 32.09
CA ALA A 25 -4.59 -24.85 31.24
C ALA A 25 -5.25 -24.28 29.97
N ALA A 26 -6.15 -25.03 29.34
CA ALA A 26 -6.91 -24.55 28.18
C ALA A 26 -7.87 -23.41 28.54
N ILE A 27 -8.57 -23.50 29.67
CA ILE A 27 -9.42 -22.42 30.19
C ILE A 27 -8.56 -21.18 30.49
N ALA A 28 -7.41 -21.35 31.16
CA ALA A 28 -6.50 -20.25 31.45
C ALA A 28 -5.98 -19.59 30.18
N LEU A 29 -5.62 -20.36 29.15
CA LEU A 29 -5.20 -19.83 27.85
C LEU A 29 -6.32 -19.04 27.16
N VAL A 30 -7.54 -19.56 27.15
CA VAL A 30 -8.70 -18.87 26.56
C VAL A 30 -9.01 -17.58 27.30
N VAL A 31 -8.95 -17.59 28.63
CA VAL A 31 -9.12 -16.38 29.46
C VAL A 31 -8.01 -15.37 29.19
N MET A 32 -6.76 -15.83 29.07
CA MET A 32 -5.61 -14.96 28.78
C MET A 32 -5.74 -14.30 27.40
N LEU A 33 -6.01 -15.09 26.35
CA LEU A 33 -6.21 -14.58 25.00
C LEU A 33 -7.45 -13.69 24.90
N GLY A 34 -8.54 -14.06 25.58
CA GLY A 34 -9.76 -13.25 25.64
C GLY A 34 -9.53 -11.91 26.35
N PHE A 35 -8.73 -11.89 27.42
CA PHE A 35 -8.33 -10.67 28.11
C PHE A 35 -7.44 -9.79 27.22
N ASP A 36 -6.48 -10.37 26.50
CA ASP A 36 -5.63 -9.64 25.56
C ASP A 36 -6.46 -8.96 24.45
N ILE A 37 -7.39 -9.70 23.83
CA ILE A 37 -8.29 -9.14 22.81
C ILE A 37 -9.20 -8.07 23.40
N LEU A 38 -9.78 -8.30 24.57
CA LEU A 38 -10.72 -7.36 25.19
C LEU A 38 -10.03 -6.06 25.62
N THR A 39 -8.83 -6.15 26.19
CA THR A 39 -8.04 -4.96 26.54
C THR A 39 -7.62 -4.19 25.30
N PHE A 40 -7.23 -4.87 24.22
CA PHE A 40 -6.96 -4.22 22.94
C PHE A 40 -8.21 -3.49 22.41
N LEU A 41 -9.35 -4.18 22.26
CA LEU A 41 -10.57 -3.58 21.73
C LEU A 41 -11.08 -2.41 22.58
N ALA A 42 -10.90 -2.48 23.90
CA ALA A 42 -11.27 -1.39 24.79
C ALA A 42 -10.34 -0.17 24.65
N ALA A 43 -9.02 -0.39 24.56
CA ALA A 43 -8.05 0.68 24.32
C ALA A 43 -8.31 1.39 22.99
N GLU A 44 -8.47 0.61 21.92
CA GLU A 44 -8.82 1.14 20.59
C GLU A 44 -10.17 1.86 20.61
N GLY A 45 -11.18 1.25 21.24
CA GLY A 45 -12.52 1.83 21.31
C GLY A 45 -12.54 3.19 22.01
N LEU A 46 -11.75 3.36 23.08
CA LEU A 46 -11.60 4.64 23.77
C LEU A 46 -10.87 5.68 22.91
N TRP A 47 -9.85 5.27 22.16
CA TRP A 47 -9.12 6.16 21.26
C TRP A 47 -9.97 6.61 20.07
N PHE A 48 -10.69 5.70 19.42
CA PHE A 48 -11.61 6.05 18.32
C PHE A 48 -12.78 6.92 18.77
N GLN A 49 -13.16 6.87 20.05
CA GLN A 49 -14.13 7.80 20.62
C GLN A 49 -13.52 9.20 20.81
N GLU A 50 -12.24 9.28 21.20
CA GLU A 50 -11.53 10.54 21.38
C GLU A 50 -11.33 11.30 20.06
N VAL A 51 -10.97 10.60 18.98
CA VAL A 51 -10.85 11.21 17.64
C VAL A 51 -12.19 11.35 16.89
N GLU A 52 -13.32 11.07 17.54
CA GLU A 52 -14.68 11.13 16.98
C GLU A 52 -15.01 10.15 15.82
N TYR A 53 -14.09 9.23 15.47
CA TYR A 53 -14.29 8.20 14.42
C TYR A 53 -14.81 6.84 14.94
N GLY A 54 -15.54 6.83 16.05
CA GLY A 54 -16.08 5.61 16.67
C GLY A 54 -17.01 4.79 15.76
N GLN A 55 -17.59 5.39 14.72
CA GLN A 55 -18.34 4.66 13.69
C GLN A 55 -17.47 3.75 12.82
N VAL A 56 -16.29 4.21 12.43
CA VAL A 56 -15.36 3.47 11.55
C VAL A 56 -14.85 2.24 12.29
N PHE A 57 -14.47 2.41 13.55
CA PHE A 57 -14.04 1.30 14.40
C PHE A 57 -15.14 0.24 14.58
N ARG A 58 -16.38 0.65 14.86
CA ARG A 58 -17.50 -0.28 14.99
C ARG A 58 -17.76 -1.05 13.70
N ALA A 59 -17.79 -0.36 12.55
CA ALA A 59 -17.99 -0.99 11.25
C ALA A 59 -16.88 -2.00 10.93
N ARG A 60 -15.62 -1.65 11.20
CA ARG A 60 -14.46 -2.54 11.06
C ARG A 60 -14.62 -3.79 11.92
N ILE A 61 -14.79 -3.65 13.24
CA ILE A 61 -14.86 -4.78 14.16
C ILE A 61 -16.07 -5.67 13.88
N ILE A 62 -17.24 -5.09 13.58
CA ILE A 62 -18.44 -5.86 13.22
C ILE A 62 -18.19 -6.65 11.93
N THR A 63 -17.59 -6.04 10.91
CA THR A 63 -17.33 -6.70 9.63
C THR A 63 -16.29 -7.80 9.78
N GLN A 64 -15.14 -7.52 10.40
CA GLN A 64 -14.09 -8.50 10.66
C GLN A 64 -14.62 -9.67 11.50
N GLY A 65 -15.32 -9.36 12.60
CA GLY A 65 -15.90 -10.36 13.49
C GLY A 65 -16.98 -11.21 12.83
N SER A 66 -17.88 -10.59 12.05
CA SER A 66 -18.93 -11.32 11.32
C SER A 66 -18.34 -12.21 10.24
N LEU A 67 -17.38 -11.70 9.47
CA LEU A 67 -16.73 -12.43 8.38
C LEU A 67 -15.91 -13.61 8.93
N GLY A 68 -15.12 -13.40 9.97
CA GLY A 68 -14.33 -14.45 10.62
C GLY A 68 -15.19 -15.50 11.34
N ALA A 69 -16.26 -15.09 12.04
CA ALA A 69 -17.17 -16.02 12.71
C ALA A 69 -17.98 -16.84 11.70
N LEU A 70 -18.55 -16.20 10.68
CA LEU A 70 -19.37 -16.87 9.66
C LEU A 70 -18.54 -17.92 8.91
N SER A 71 -17.37 -17.53 8.40
CA SER A 71 -16.49 -18.45 7.67
C SER A 71 -15.97 -19.58 8.56
N SER A 72 -15.60 -19.31 9.82
CA SER A 72 -15.18 -20.35 10.78
C SER A 72 -16.29 -21.34 11.09
N ILE A 73 -17.50 -20.87 11.40
CA ILE A 73 -18.65 -21.71 11.77
C ILE A 73 -19.09 -22.57 10.59
N LEU A 74 -19.20 -21.97 9.40
CA LEU A 74 -19.58 -22.68 8.18
C LEU A 74 -18.53 -23.74 7.81
N SER A 75 -17.24 -23.40 7.87
CA SER A 75 -16.14 -24.34 7.61
C SER A 75 -16.14 -25.50 8.60
N PHE A 76 -16.29 -25.19 9.90
CA PHE A 76 -16.29 -26.19 10.97
C PHE A 76 -17.46 -27.15 10.82
N TRP A 77 -18.67 -26.61 10.63
CA TRP A 77 -19.86 -27.44 10.47
C TRP A 77 -19.77 -28.31 9.21
N PHE A 78 -19.29 -27.74 8.10
CA PHE A 78 -19.10 -28.46 6.84
C PHE A 78 -18.07 -29.60 6.98
N LEU A 79 -16.86 -29.32 7.49
CA LEU A 79 -15.81 -30.33 7.65
C LEU A 79 -16.23 -31.43 8.63
N ILE A 80 -16.68 -31.06 9.82
CA ILE A 80 -17.02 -32.04 10.87
C ILE A 80 -18.24 -32.88 10.49
N SER A 81 -19.26 -32.29 9.83
CA SER A 81 -20.42 -33.04 9.36
C SER A 81 -20.03 -34.10 8.33
N ASN A 82 -19.15 -33.75 7.38
CA ASN A 82 -18.67 -34.68 6.36
C ASN A 82 -17.72 -35.74 6.95
N LEU A 83 -16.83 -35.39 7.89
CA LEU A 83 -15.97 -36.36 8.60
C LEU A 83 -16.77 -37.32 9.48
N LYS A 84 -17.82 -36.85 10.16
CA LYS A 84 -18.74 -37.71 10.93
C LYS A 84 -19.50 -38.67 10.02
N THR A 85 -20.00 -38.17 8.88
CA THR A 85 -20.67 -39.00 7.87
C THR A 85 -19.71 -40.05 7.30
N ALA A 86 -18.45 -39.66 7.04
CA ALA A 86 -17.41 -40.59 6.60
C ALA A 86 -17.19 -41.69 7.63
N ARG A 87 -17.00 -41.34 8.91
CA ARG A 87 -16.84 -42.32 10.00
C ARG A 87 -18.02 -43.30 10.11
N GLN A 88 -19.26 -42.82 9.95
CA GLN A 88 -20.46 -43.67 10.01
C GLN A 88 -20.54 -44.66 8.85
N TYR A 89 -19.97 -44.33 7.69
CA TYR A 89 -19.99 -45.18 6.50
C TYR A 89 -18.71 -46.01 6.33
N SER A 90 -17.69 -45.81 7.16
CA SER A 90 -16.46 -46.62 7.21
C SER A 90 -16.76 -48.06 7.62
N HIS A 91 -15.98 -49.01 7.08
CA HIS A 91 -16.08 -50.42 7.48
C HIS A 91 -15.67 -50.63 8.95
N PRO A 92 -16.44 -51.41 9.75
CA PRO A 92 -16.07 -51.78 11.11
C PRO A 92 -14.77 -52.61 11.16
N SER A 93 -14.06 -52.51 12.30
CA SER A 93 -12.83 -53.27 12.57
C SER A 93 -13.14 -54.75 12.84
N SER A 94 -12.15 -55.62 12.60
CA SER A 94 -12.16 -57.09 12.42
C SER A 94 -13.01 -58.05 13.28
N ASP A 95 -13.89 -57.60 14.18
CA ASP A 95 -14.59 -58.48 15.15
C ASP A 95 -16.06 -58.76 14.84
N SER A 96 -16.63 -58.22 13.76
CA SER A 96 -18.02 -58.47 13.35
C SER A 96 -18.10 -59.19 12.01
N ASP A 97 -19.08 -60.11 11.86
CA ASP A 97 -19.41 -60.82 10.61
C ASP A 97 -19.40 -59.88 9.39
N GLU A 98 -18.29 -59.90 8.62
CA GLU A 98 -18.00 -58.90 7.60
C GLU A 98 -17.65 -59.52 6.24
N PRO A 99 -17.90 -58.76 5.15
CA PRO A 99 -17.93 -59.23 3.77
C PRO A 99 -16.56 -59.70 3.25
N SER A 100 -16.57 -60.76 2.43
CA SER A 100 -15.40 -61.30 1.74
C SER A 100 -14.73 -60.25 0.80
N PRO A 101 -13.42 -60.37 0.50
CA PRO A 101 -12.69 -59.47 -0.41
C PRO A 101 -13.33 -59.25 -1.79
N ASP A 102 -14.20 -60.16 -2.22
CA ASP A 102 -14.92 -60.11 -3.50
C ASP A 102 -16.27 -59.39 -3.44
N SER A 103 -16.66 -58.84 -2.28
CA SER A 103 -18.03 -58.35 -2.06
C SER A 103 -18.31 -56.98 -2.69
N TYR A 104 -17.26 -56.18 -2.95
CA TYR A 104 -17.39 -54.91 -3.65
C TYR A 104 -16.38 -54.83 -4.80
N PRO A 105 -16.78 -54.28 -5.96
CA PRO A 105 -15.85 -54.05 -7.05
C PRO A 105 -14.85 -52.94 -6.69
N GLY A 106 -13.59 -53.08 -7.11
CA GLY A 106 -12.54 -52.06 -6.95
C GLY A 106 -11.55 -52.26 -5.81
N HIS A 107 -10.99 -53.46 -5.67
CA HIS A 107 -9.91 -53.71 -4.72
C HIS A 107 -8.63 -52.93 -5.08
N LEU A 108 -7.95 -52.39 -4.07
CA LEU A 108 -6.58 -51.88 -4.20
C LEU A 108 -5.64 -52.75 -3.36
N ALA A 109 -4.60 -53.28 -4.01
CA ALA A 109 -3.52 -53.99 -3.33
C ALA A 109 -2.56 -53.02 -2.61
N LEU A 110 -1.83 -53.50 -1.61
CA LEU A 110 -0.95 -52.67 -0.77
C LEU A 110 0.02 -51.78 -1.56
N HIS A 111 0.60 -52.29 -2.65
CA HIS A 111 1.57 -51.56 -3.47
C HIS A 111 0.99 -50.32 -4.17
N TRP A 112 -0.34 -50.26 -4.37
CA TRP A 112 -1.04 -49.06 -4.84
C TRP A 112 -1.72 -48.28 -3.72
N LEU A 113 -2.20 -48.98 -2.69
CA LEU A 113 -2.88 -48.36 -1.54
C LEU A 113 -1.92 -47.46 -0.75
N LEU A 114 -0.74 -48.00 -0.38
CA LEU A 114 0.25 -47.29 0.43
C LEU A 114 0.70 -45.96 -0.19
N PRO A 115 1.14 -45.89 -1.47
CA PRO A 115 1.56 -44.62 -2.06
C PRO A 115 0.40 -43.62 -2.18
N VAL A 116 -0.83 -44.06 -2.47
CA VAL A 116 -1.99 -43.15 -2.56
C VAL A 116 -2.32 -42.56 -1.19
N VAL A 117 -2.35 -43.38 -0.14
CA VAL A 117 -2.67 -42.92 1.21
C VAL A 117 -1.57 -42.00 1.75
N LEU A 118 -0.29 -42.31 1.49
CA LEU A 118 0.83 -41.42 1.81
C LEU A 118 0.71 -40.08 1.07
N LEU A 119 0.43 -40.10 -0.24
CA LEU A 119 0.25 -38.90 -1.05
C LEU A 119 -0.88 -38.01 -0.51
N LEU A 120 -2.05 -38.58 -0.21
CA LEU A 120 -3.17 -37.84 0.37
C LEU A 120 -2.78 -37.25 1.74
N GLY A 121 -2.08 -38.01 2.58
CA GLY A 121 -1.55 -37.50 3.85
C GLY A 121 -0.60 -36.31 3.66
N VAL A 122 0.29 -36.37 2.66
CA VAL A 122 1.26 -35.29 2.36
C VAL A 122 0.52 -34.05 1.91
N ILE A 123 -0.48 -34.21 1.03
CA ILE A 123 -1.30 -33.08 0.55
C ILE A 123 -2.06 -32.42 1.71
N ILE A 124 -2.65 -33.19 2.63
CA ILE A 124 -3.31 -32.63 3.83
C ILE A 124 -2.31 -31.86 4.69
N GLY A 125 -1.11 -32.42 4.92
CA GLY A 125 -0.06 -31.75 5.68
C GLY A 125 0.45 -30.47 5.02
N ALA A 126 0.65 -30.50 3.71
CA ALA A 126 1.04 -29.33 2.93
C ALA A 126 -0.05 -28.25 2.93
N ALA A 127 -1.33 -28.63 2.80
CA ALA A 127 -2.46 -27.70 2.87
C ALA A 127 -2.56 -27.03 4.25
N LEU A 128 -2.37 -27.81 5.33
CA LEU A 128 -2.35 -27.27 6.69
C LEU A 128 -1.19 -26.29 6.89
N LEU A 129 0.01 -26.60 6.37
CA LEU A 129 1.15 -25.69 6.45
C LEU A 129 0.91 -24.41 5.64
N TYR A 130 0.43 -24.54 4.39
CA TYR A 130 0.16 -23.39 3.53
C TYR A 130 -0.86 -22.44 4.16
N HIS A 131 -2.03 -22.95 4.57
CA HIS A 131 -3.05 -22.12 5.20
C HIS A 131 -2.66 -21.65 6.60
N GLY A 132 -1.85 -22.43 7.32
CA GLY A 132 -1.29 -22.04 8.61
C GLY A 132 -0.31 -20.89 8.47
N GLN A 133 0.60 -20.95 7.49
CA GLN A 133 1.54 -19.88 7.18
C GLN A 133 0.79 -18.63 6.74
N LEU A 134 -0.18 -18.79 5.85
CA LEU A 134 -1.03 -17.68 5.41
C LEU A 134 -1.78 -17.05 6.59
N ALA A 135 -2.35 -17.87 7.47
CA ALA A 135 -3.00 -17.39 8.68
C ALA A 135 -2.00 -16.70 9.62
N THR A 136 -0.73 -17.12 9.70
CA THR A 136 0.29 -16.41 10.48
C THR A 136 0.74 -15.10 9.85
N ASP A 137 0.82 -15.04 8.51
CA ASP A 137 1.15 -13.81 7.78
C ASP A 137 0.06 -12.75 7.97
N TYR A 138 -1.20 -13.20 8.07
CA TYR A 138 -2.36 -12.37 8.40
C TYR A 138 -2.58 -12.17 9.91
N TRP A 139 -2.00 -13.03 10.76
CA TRP A 139 -2.16 -12.93 12.20
C TRP A 139 -1.27 -11.83 12.77
N ASN A 140 -1.88 -10.67 13.00
CA ASN A 140 -1.26 -9.62 13.79
C ASN A 140 -1.85 -9.61 15.20
N PRO A 141 -1.07 -9.99 16.24
CA PRO A 141 -1.56 -10.00 17.63
C PRO A 141 -1.93 -8.59 18.14
N ASN A 142 -1.44 -7.54 17.49
CA ASN A 142 -1.77 -6.15 17.79
C ASN A 142 -2.84 -5.57 16.85
N LEU A 143 -3.50 -6.38 16.00
CA LEU A 143 -4.45 -5.93 14.97
C LEU A 143 -3.92 -4.70 14.21
N ASN A 144 -2.62 -4.75 13.84
CA ASN A 144 -1.86 -3.63 13.27
C ASN A 144 -2.68 -2.94 12.18
N ILE A 145 -3.07 -1.71 12.47
CA ILE A 145 -3.95 -0.89 11.62
C ILE A 145 -3.22 -0.39 10.37
N THR A 146 -1.90 -0.60 10.31
CA THR A 146 -1.00 -0.04 9.31
C THR A 146 -0.71 -0.96 8.12
N THR A 147 -1.38 -2.11 7.97
CA THR A 147 -1.14 -2.99 6.81
C THR A 147 -1.79 -2.44 5.54
N GLN A 148 -0.97 -2.24 4.50
CA GLN A 148 -1.41 -1.95 3.13
C GLN A 148 -2.32 -3.08 2.62
N THR A 149 -3.14 -2.79 1.60
CA THR A 149 -4.11 -3.69 0.97
C THR A 149 -3.56 -5.12 0.81
N THR A 150 -4.11 -6.04 1.59
CA THR A 150 -3.71 -7.44 1.59
C THR A 150 -4.05 -8.09 0.25
N ALA A 151 -3.03 -8.53 -0.50
CA ALA A 151 -3.21 -9.26 -1.74
C ALA A 151 -4.08 -10.51 -1.49
N ILE A 152 -4.98 -10.85 -2.43
CA ILE A 152 -5.79 -12.07 -2.25
C ILE A 152 -4.85 -13.28 -2.31
N PRO A 153 -4.96 -14.22 -1.36
CA PRO A 153 -4.10 -15.39 -1.33
C PRO A 153 -4.17 -16.23 -2.60
N LEU A 154 -3.11 -17.01 -2.82
CA LEU A 154 -2.92 -17.75 -4.07
C LEU A 154 -4.12 -18.62 -4.42
N LYS A 155 -4.66 -18.42 -5.63
CA LYS A 155 -5.76 -19.19 -6.22
C LYS A 155 -5.25 -20.55 -6.67
N PHE A 156 -6.14 -21.55 -6.69
CA PHE A 156 -5.80 -22.89 -7.19
C PHE A 156 -5.63 -22.88 -8.71
N ARG A 157 -4.43 -22.53 -9.18
CA ARG A 157 -4.04 -22.55 -10.60
C ARG A 157 -3.24 -23.82 -10.92
N PRO A 158 -3.23 -24.33 -12.16
CA PRO A 158 -2.26 -25.35 -12.58
C PRO A 158 -0.80 -24.93 -12.30
N ARG A 159 -0.51 -23.63 -12.43
CA ARG A 159 0.79 -23.03 -12.07
C ARG A 159 1.03 -22.93 -10.56
N ALA A 160 -0.01 -22.97 -9.72
CA ALA A 160 0.13 -22.92 -8.27
C ALA A 160 0.90 -24.13 -7.72
N ILE A 161 0.91 -25.27 -8.43
CA ILE A 161 1.73 -26.43 -8.09
C ILE A 161 3.22 -26.05 -8.05
N TRP A 162 3.68 -25.26 -9.03
CA TRP A 162 5.07 -24.77 -9.09
C TRP A 162 5.36 -23.72 -8.02
N GLN A 163 4.40 -22.89 -7.66
CA GLN A 163 4.57 -21.91 -6.59
C GLN A 163 4.60 -22.55 -5.21
N VAL A 164 3.78 -23.59 -4.97
CA VAL A 164 3.85 -24.41 -3.76
C VAL A 164 5.21 -25.12 -3.68
N GLU A 165 5.74 -25.61 -4.80
CA GLU A 165 7.10 -26.16 -4.87
C GLU A 165 8.16 -25.11 -4.47
N GLN A 166 8.10 -23.91 -5.05
CA GLN A 166 9.02 -22.81 -4.70
C GLN A 166 8.90 -22.41 -3.23
N MET A 167 7.69 -22.34 -2.69
CA MET A 167 7.45 -22.08 -1.26
C MET A 167 8.07 -23.18 -0.40
N LEU A 168 7.84 -24.45 -0.72
CA LEU A 168 8.42 -25.58 -0.01
C LEU A 168 9.96 -25.58 -0.08
N MET A 169 10.54 -25.16 -1.21
CA MET A 169 11.99 -25.01 -1.36
C MET A 169 12.55 -23.82 -0.56
N ALA A 170 11.76 -22.76 -0.36
CA ALA A 170 12.14 -21.60 0.45
C ALA A 170 12.01 -21.85 1.96
N MET A 171 11.18 -22.82 2.38
CA MET A 171 11.02 -23.20 3.78
C MET A 171 12.27 -23.89 4.33
N SER A 172 12.46 -23.78 5.64
CA SER A 172 13.57 -24.49 6.30
C SER A 172 13.41 -26.02 6.13
N PRO A 173 14.51 -26.77 5.98
CA PRO A 173 14.44 -28.22 5.78
C PRO A 173 13.74 -28.97 6.92
N TRP A 174 13.76 -28.42 8.14
CA TRP A 174 13.07 -29.01 9.30
C TRP A 174 11.55 -28.83 9.24
N LEU A 175 11.05 -27.74 8.64
CA LEU A 175 9.61 -27.52 8.40
C LEU A 175 9.05 -28.58 7.44
N LEU A 176 9.84 -29.06 6.48
CA LEU A 176 9.46 -30.14 5.56
C LEU A 176 9.33 -31.52 6.23
N ALA A 177 9.88 -31.70 7.44
CA ALA A 177 9.70 -32.92 8.22
C ALA A 177 8.31 -33.01 8.88
N LEU A 178 7.63 -31.87 9.08
CA LEU A 178 6.31 -31.82 9.72
C LEU A 178 5.21 -32.49 8.89
N PRO A 179 5.07 -32.27 7.56
CA PRO A 179 4.11 -32.99 6.74
C PRO A 179 4.37 -34.50 6.77
N ALA A 180 5.63 -34.92 6.66
CA ALA A 180 6.00 -36.34 6.72
C ALA A 180 5.62 -36.97 8.07
N PHE A 181 5.93 -36.31 9.20
CA PHE A 181 5.51 -36.77 10.52
C PHE A 181 3.98 -36.79 10.67
N LEU A 182 3.30 -35.75 10.21
CA LEU A 182 1.84 -35.64 10.24
C LEU A 182 1.20 -36.75 9.39
N THR A 183 1.78 -37.11 8.25
CA THR A 183 1.28 -38.24 7.43
C THR A 183 1.33 -39.54 8.21
N LEU A 184 2.47 -39.87 8.82
CA LEU A 184 2.64 -41.07 9.63
C LEU A 184 1.66 -41.08 10.80
N ALA A 185 1.48 -39.93 11.47
CA ALA A 185 0.53 -39.79 12.56
C ALA A 185 -0.92 -39.96 12.08
N LEU A 186 -1.28 -39.42 10.91
CA LEU A 186 -2.60 -39.56 10.27
C LEU A 186 -2.93 -41.02 9.94
N LEU A 187 -1.94 -41.83 9.58
CA LEU A 187 -2.14 -43.27 9.36
C LEU A 187 -2.50 -44.02 10.65
N ILE A 188 -1.99 -43.56 11.80
CA ILE A 188 -2.19 -44.22 13.09
C ILE A 188 -3.48 -43.72 13.77
N TYR A 189 -3.73 -42.41 13.75
CA TYR A 189 -4.87 -41.77 14.43
C TYR A 189 -5.70 -40.88 13.50
N PRO A 190 -6.24 -41.40 12.38
CA PRO A 190 -6.83 -40.59 11.32
C PRO A 190 -8.02 -39.75 11.81
N TYR A 191 -8.94 -40.33 12.59
CA TYR A 191 -10.13 -39.61 13.06
C TYR A 191 -9.81 -38.47 14.04
N LEU A 192 -8.85 -38.68 14.94
CA LEU A 192 -8.48 -37.66 15.91
C LEU A 192 -7.80 -36.48 15.21
N LEU A 193 -6.82 -36.78 14.37
CA LEU A 193 -6.03 -35.77 13.68
C LEU A 193 -6.84 -35.02 12.62
N LEU A 194 -7.68 -35.70 11.82
CA LEU A 194 -8.53 -35.00 10.85
C LEU A 194 -9.55 -34.07 11.51
N ASN A 195 -10.10 -34.43 12.68
CA ASN A 195 -10.96 -33.52 13.43
C ASN A 195 -10.18 -32.33 14.00
N ALA A 196 -8.94 -32.54 14.48
CA ALA A 196 -8.08 -31.45 14.93
C ALA A 196 -7.70 -30.51 13.79
N ILE A 197 -7.31 -31.06 12.63
CA ILE A 197 -7.03 -30.33 11.39
C ILE A 197 -8.28 -29.55 10.96
N ALA A 198 -9.47 -30.16 11.00
CA ALA A 198 -10.70 -29.46 10.65
C ALA A 198 -10.96 -28.23 11.53
N VAL A 199 -10.72 -28.31 12.84
CA VAL A 199 -10.83 -27.17 13.76
C VAL A 199 -9.80 -26.09 13.40
N LEU A 200 -8.53 -26.46 13.26
CA LEU A 200 -7.45 -25.52 12.94
C LEU A 200 -7.68 -24.81 11.61
N MET A 201 -8.07 -25.56 10.58
CA MET A 201 -8.37 -25.03 9.25
C MET A 201 -9.60 -24.11 9.25
N SER A 202 -10.63 -24.45 10.02
CA SER A 202 -11.82 -23.59 10.13
C SER A 202 -11.48 -22.24 10.76
N LEU A 203 -10.67 -22.23 11.82
CA LEU A 203 -10.18 -21.00 12.44
C LEU A 203 -9.25 -20.22 11.49
N SER A 204 -8.38 -20.92 10.77
CA SER A 204 -7.46 -20.30 9.81
C SER A 204 -8.22 -19.58 8.69
N PHE A 205 -9.24 -20.21 8.09
CA PHE A 205 -10.11 -19.55 7.12
C PHE A 205 -10.83 -18.34 7.71
N GLY A 206 -11.29 -18.45 8.96
CA GLY A 206 -11.84 -17.34 9.74
C GLY A 206 -10.95 -16.11 9.75
N LEU A 207 -9.70 -16.31 10.17
CA LEU A 207 -8.70 -15.26 10.32
C LEU A 207 -8.30 -14.66 8.97
N ILE A 208 -8.06 -15.50 7.96
CA ILE A 208 -7.69 -15.03 6.62
C ILE A 208 -8.80 -14.16 6.03
N LEU A 209 -10.05 -14.61 6.10
CA LEU A 209 -11.17 -13.85 5.54
C LEU A 209 -11.42 -12.56 6.31
N SER A 210 -11.28 -12.54 7.64
CA SER A 210 -11.49 -11.32 8.45
C SER A 210 -10.53 -10.18 8.10
N GLU A 211 -9.31 -10.48 7.66
CA GLU A 211 -8.36 -9.44 7.24
C GLU A 211 -8.76 -8.74 5.94
N HIS A 212 -9.58 -9.36 5.09
CA HIS A 212 -10.03 -8.77 3.82
C HIS A 212 -11.33 -7.94 3.96
N TRP A 213 -11.66 -7.46 5.16
CA TRP A 213 -12.85 -6.65 5.40
C TRP A 213 -12.92 -5.39 4.51
N MET A 214 -11.78 -4.78 4.16
CA MET A 214 -11.70 -3.60 3.29
C MET A 214 -12.13 -3.90 1.84
N LYS A 215 -12.06 -5.16 1.40
CA LYS A 215 -12.55 -5.60 0.07
C LYS A 215 -14.04 -5.96 0.13
N VAL A 216 -14.49 -6.49 1.26
CA VAL A 216 -15.87 -6.98 1.44
C VAL A 216 -16.84 -5.86 1.79
N LEU A 217 -16.46 -4.90 2.64
CA LEU A 217 -17.36 -3.84 3.12
C LEU A 217 -17.86 -2.91 1.99
N PRO A 218 -17.00 -2.39 1.08
CA PRO A 218 -17.43 -1.56 -0.06
C PRO A 218 -18.39 -2.27 -1.02
N ALA A 219 -18.33 -3.60 -1.11
CA ALA A 219 -19.19 -4.38 -2.00
C ALA A 219 -20.70 -4.26 -1.66
N PHE A 220 -21.04 -3.76 -0.46
CA PHE A 220 -22.41 -3.50 -0.05
C PHE A 220 -22.92 -2.07 -0.38
N ALA A 221 -22.04 -1.13 -0.74
CA ALA A 221 -22.37 0.29 -0.96
C ALA A 221 -21.84 0.85 -2.30
N ILE A 222 -21.70 -0.02 -3.30
CA ILE A 222 -21.02 0.25 -4.56
C ILE A 222 -21.52 1.52 -5.27
N THR A 223 -20.58 2.32 -5.75
CA THR A 223 -20.81 3.40 -6.71
C THR A 223 -20.30 2.97 -8.09
N PRO A 224 -21.11 3.09 -9.17
CA PRO A 224 -20.66 2.75 -10.52
C PRO A 224 -19.60 3.74 -11.02
N PHE A 225 -18.71 3.27 -11.89
CA PHE A 225 -17.74 4.12 -12.58
C PHE A 225 -18.33 4.80 -13.83
N GLU A 226 -19.46 4.28 -14.33
CA GLU A 226 -20.09 4.72 -15.59
C GLU A 226 -19.18 4.52 -16.81
N GLN A 227 -18.17 3.66 -16.65
CA GLN A 227 -17.25 3.21 -17.67
C GLN A 227 -17.28 1.68 -17.70
N THR A 228 -17.21 1.10 -18.89
CA THR A 228 -17.28 -0.36 -19.06
C THR A 228 -16.02 -0.90 -19.70
N ASP A 229 -15.66 -2.13 -19.34
CA ASP A 229 -14.52 -2.79 -19.96
C ASP A 229 -14.82 -3.17 -21.43
N PRO A 230 -13.86 -3.06 -22.35
CA PRO A 230 -14.09 -3.31 -23.79
C PRO A 230 -14.59 -4.73 -24.12
N ARG A 231 -14.31 -5.75 -23.29
CA ARG A 231 -14.48 -7.16 -23.65
C ARG A 231 -15.76 -7.79 -23.09
N PHE A 232 -16.00 -7.62 -21.80
CA PHE A 232 -17.14 -8.17 -21.08
C PHE A 232 -18.27 -7.15 -20.87
N GLN A 233 -18.05 -5.87 -21.21
CA GLN A 233 -19.04 -4.79 -21.09
C GLN A 233 -19.60 -4.68 -19.66
N GLN A 234 -18.76 -4.99 -18.66
CA GLN A 234 -19.08 -4.80 -17.25
C GLN A 234 -18.57 -3.45 -16.80
N ASP A 235 -19.33 -2.77 -15.94
CA ASP A 235 -18.88 -1.53 -15.31
C ASP A 235 -17.61 -1.79 -14.48
N LEU A 236 -16.66 -0.83 -14.46
CA LEU A 236 -15.39 -0.99 -13.74
C LEU A 236 -15.59 -1.25 -12.23
N SER A 237 -16.73 -0.84 -11.65
CA SER A 237 -17.10 -1.17 -10.26
C SER A 237 -17.23 -2.68 -10.00
N PHE A 238 -17.54 -3.49 -11.02
CA PHE A 238 -17.53 -4.95 -10.90
C PHE A 238 -16.13 -5.45 -10.55
N TYR A 239 -15.11 -4.97 -11.25
CA TYR A 239 -13.73 -5.39 -11.09
C TYR A 239 -13.11 -4.89 -9.79
N ILE A 240 -13.44 -3.67 -9.39
CA ILE A 240 -12.86 -3.02 -8.20
C ILE A 240 -13.53 -3.52 -6.91
N PHE A 241 -14.86 -3.70 -6.89
CA PHE A 241 -15.59 -4.04 -5.66
C PHE A 241 -16.13 -5.46 -5.59
N ARG A 242 -16.60 -6.06 -6.70
CA ARG A 242 -17.30 -7.36 -6.67
C ARG A 242 -16.37 -8.54 -6.94
N LEU A 243 -15.51 -8.43 -7.94
CA LEU A 243 -14.58 -9.49 -8.34
C LEU A 243 -13.68 -9.93 -7.17
N PRO A 244 -13.09 -9.02 -6.35
CA PRO A 244 -12.27 -9.42 -5.21
C PRO A 244 -13.04 -10.23 -4.16
N VAL A 245 -14.34 -9.95 -3.98
CA VAL A 245 -15.21 -10.71 -3.06
C VAL A 245 -15.49 -12.10 -3.61
N TRP A 246 -15.76 -12.23 -4.91
CA TRP A 246 -15.94 -13.54 -5.56
C TRP A 246 -14.68 -14.38 -5.51
N GLU A 247 -13.51 -13.77 -5.70
CA GLU A 247 -12.22 -14.44 -5.57
C GLU A 247 -11.94 -14.91 -4.13
N LEU A 248 -12.34 -14.13 -3.13
CA LEU A 248 -12.23 -14.53 -1.72
C LEU A 248 -13.15 -15.72 -1.40
N ILE A 249 -14.37 -15.71 -1.94
CA ILE A 249 -15.30 -16.84 -1.84
C ILE A 249 -14.75 -18.07 -2.56
N ASP A 250 -14.16 -17.90 -3.74
CA ASP A 250 -13.55 -18.98 -4.53
C ASP A 250 -12.37 -19.62 -3.77
N PHE A 251 -11.45 -18.80 -3.25
CA PHE A 251 -10.35 -19.26 -2.40
C PHE A 251 -10.85 -20.08 -1.20
N TRP A 252 -11.84 -19.56 -0.46
CA TRP A 252 -12.41 -20.23 0.70
C TRP A 252 -13.11 -21.54 0.31
N ALA A 253 -13.95 -21.51 -0.73
CA ALA A 253 -14.72 -22.66 -1.19
C ALA A 253 -13.83 -23.78 -1.71
N ILE A 254 -12.84 -23.46 -2.56
CA ILE A 254 -11.90 -24.46 -3.09
C ILE A 254 -11.05 -25.04 -1.98
N GLY A 255 -10.48 -24.22 -1.10
CA GLY A 255 -9.68 -24.70 0.04
C GLY A 255 -10.47 -25.66 0.93
N LEU A 256 -11.69 -25.27 1.31
CA LEU A 256 -12.59 -26.06 2.14
C LEU A 256 -13.01 -27.38 1.47
N LEU A 257 -13.44 -27.33 0.21
CA LEU A 257 -13.91 -28.50 -0.53
C LEU A 257 -12.78 -29.47 -0.85
N SER A 258 -11.61 -28.97 -1.27
CA SER A 258 -10.43 -29.79 -1.56
C SER A 258 -9.97 -30.55 -0.31
N LEU A 259 -9.83 -29.85 0.82
CA LEU A 259 -9.49 -30.47 2.10
C LEU A 259 -10.51 -31.54 2.51
N THR A 260 -11.80 -31.25 2.35
CA THR A 260 -12.88 -32.18 2.70
C THR A 260 -12.85 -33.44 1.84
N VAL A 261 -12.72 -33.29 0.52
CA VAL A 261 -12.63 -34.40 -0.44
C VAL A 261 -11.45 -35.32 -0.11
N ILE A 262 -10.27 -34.74 0.07
CA ILE A 262 -9.02 -35.47 0.34
C ILE A 262 -9.12 -36.19 1.69
N SER A 263 -9.63 -35.52 2.73
CA SER A 263 -9.78 -36.09 4.07
C SER A 263 -10.80 -37.25 4.12
N VAL A 264 -11.94 -37.11 3.44
CA VAL A 264 -12.97 -38.15 3.37
C VAL A 264 -12.47 -39.35 2.56
N LEU A 265 -11.77 -39.11 1.45
CA LEU A 265 -11.16 -40.17 0.65
C LEU A 265 -10.12 -40.96 1.46
N LEU A 266 -9.25 -40.26 2.19
CA LEU A 266 -8.25 -40.86 3.08
C LEU A 266 -8.93 -41.76 4.13
N LEU A 267 -9.99 -41.28 4.80
CA LEU A 267 -10.73 -42.07 5.80
C LEU A 267 -11.33 -43.35 5.23
N TYR A 268 -11.89 -43.29 4.02
CA TYR A 268 -12.46 -44.48 3.38
C TYR A 268 -11.37 -45.48 2.98
N LEU A 269 -10.26 -45.01 2.41
CA LEU A 269 -9.12 -45.87 2.07
C LEU A 269 -8.50 -46.55 3.30
N LEU A 270 -8.52 -45.90 4.47
CA LEU A 270 -8.03 -46.44 5.74
C LEU A 270 -9.04 -47.33 6.48
N SER A 271 -10.29 -47.42 6.03
CA SER A 271 -11.34 -48.18 6.73
C SER A 271 -11.18 -49.70 6.60
N GLY A 272 -11.72 -50.47 7.56
CA GLY A 272 -11.71 -51.95 7.53
C GLY A 272 -10.32 -52.59 7.71
N ASP A 273 -9.41 -51.90 8.40
CA ASP A 273 -8.01 -52.33 8.63
C ASP A 273 -7.23 -52.61 7.32
N SER A 274 -7.54 -51.85 6.26
CA SER A 274 -7.02 -52.04 4.89
C SER A 274 -5.49 -52.09 4.80
N LEU A 275 -4.78 -51.24 5.56
CA LEU A 275 -3.32 -51.24 5.62
C LEU A 275 -2.75 -52.49 6.30
N SER A 276 -3.37 -52.93 7.40
CA SER A 276 -2.96 -54.13 8.15
C SER A 276 -3.20 -55.41 7.35
N ARG A 277 -4.30 -55.44 6.58
CA ARG A 277 -4.65 -56.55 5.68
C ARG A 277 -3.88 -56.53 4.35
N GLY A 278 -3.19 -55.44 4.04
CA GLY A 278 -2.51 -55.26 2.76
C GLY A 278 -3.44 -55.11 1.55
N GLN A 279 -4.74 -54.87 1.77
CA GLN A 279 -5.73 -54.77 0.70
C GLN A 279 -6.95 -53.94 1.13
N PHE A 280 -7.42 -53.07 0.24
CA PHE A 280 -8.67 -52.34 0.37
C PHE A 280 -9.83 -53.12 -0.30
N CYS A 281 -10.94 -53.28 0.42
CA CYS A 281 -12.09 -54.09 0.02
C CYS A 281 -13.08 -53.40 -0.93
N GLY A 282 -12.80 -52.17 -1.39
CA GLY A 282 -13.65 -51.41 -2.31
C GLY A 282 -14.61 -50.46 -1.60
N PHE A 283 -15.17 -49.49 -2.34
CA PHE A 283 -16.10 -48.50 -1.78
C PHE A 283 -17.52 -49.05 -1.67
N SER A 284 -18.15 -48.93 -0.50
CA SER A 284 -19.56 -49.30 -0.30
C SER A 284 -20.51 -48.33 -1.05
N PRO A 285 -21.74 -48.73 -1.40
CA PRO A 285 -22.71 -47.86 -2.08
C PRO A 285 -23.01 -46.54 -1.33
N ARG A 286 -22.92 -46.55 0.01
CA ARG A 286 -23.09 -45.35 0.84
C ARG A 286 -21.87 -44.43 0.76
N GLN A 287 -20.66 -45.00 0.78
CA GLN A 287 -19.41 -44.24 0.61
C GLN A 287 -19.35 -43.61 -0.79
N GLN A 288 -19.65 -44.39 -1.83
CA GLN A 288 -19.71 -43.89 -3.21
C GLN A 288 -20.70 -42.72 -3.32
N ARG A 289 -21.92 -42.86 -2.78
CA ARG A 289 -22.92 -41.78 -2.80
C ARG A 289 -22.41 -40.52 -2.07
N HIS A 290 -21.73 -40.67 -0.94
CA HIS A 290 -21.14 -39.52 -0.24
C HIS A 290 -20.05 -38.82 -1.06
N LEU A 291 -19.15 -39.59 -1.69
CA LEU A 291 -18.12 -39.08 -2.58
C LEU A 291 -18.72 -38.38 -3.81
N TRP A 292 -19.79 -38.91 -4.41
CA TRP A 292 -20.48 -38.27 -5.53
C TRP A 292 -21.00 -36.87 -5.19
N ARG A 293 -21.59 -36.71 -3.99
CA ARG A 293 -22.04 -35.40 -3.52
C ARG A 293 -20.87 -34.42 -3.39
N LEU A 294 -19.80 -34.86 -2.72
CA LEU A 294 -18.64 -34.01 -2.45
C LEU A 294 -17.87 -33.64 -3.72
N MET A 295 -17.63 -34.60 -4.61
CA MET A 295 -16.99 -34.37 -5.91
C MET A 295 -17.85 -33.48 -6.80
N GLY A 296 -19.17 -33.67 -6.79
CA GLY A 296 -20.10 -32.82 -7.53
C GLY A 296 -20.00 -31.35 -7.09
N THR A 297 -20.03 -31.10 -5.77
CA THR A 297 -19.86 -29.74 -5.24
C THR A 297 -18.47 -29.16 -5.49
N TRP A 298 -17.42 -29.98 -5.39
CA TRP A 298 -16.04 -29.55 -5.66
C TRP A 298 -15.82 -29.19 -7.13
N LEU A 299 -16.37 -29.98 -8.06
CA LEU A 299 -16.32 -29.68 -9.49
C LEU A 299 -17.11 -28.43 -9.87
N LEU A 300 -18.22 -28.14 -9.18
CA LEU A 300 -18.93 -26.86 -9.35
C LEU A 300 -18.11 -25.66 -8.84
N ALA A 301 -17.37 -25.81 -7.75
CA ALA A 301 -16.44 -24.78 -7.30
C ALA A 301 -15.30 -24.57 -8.31
N ILE A 302 -14.72 -25.65 -8.85
CA ILE A 302 -13.74 -25.55 -9.95
C ILE A 302 -14.34 -24.86 -11.18
N ALA A 303 -15.59 -25.17 -11.53
CA ALA A 303 -16.28 -24.53 -12.64
C ALA A 303 -16.43 -23.02 -12.42
N LEU A 304 -16.77 -22.60 -11.21
CA LEU A 304 -16.84 -21.19 -10.82
C LEU A 304 -15.46 -20.52 -10.89
N SER A 305 -14.41 -21.20 -10.42
CA SER A 305 -13.04 -20.69 -10.47
C SER A 305 -12.60 -20.37 -11.91
N TYR A 306 -12.73 -21.31 -12.85
CA TYR A 306 -12.45 -21.07 -14.26
C TYR A 306 -13.35 -20.00 -14.89
N TRP A 307 -14.56 -19.81 -14.37
CA TRP A 307 -15.43 -18.73 -14.83
C TRP A 307 -14.92 -17.36 -14.38
N LEU A 308 -14.42 -17.24 -13.15
CA LEU A 308 -13.83 -16.02 -12.61
C LEU A 308 -12.48 -15.70 -13.27
N GLU A 309 -11.66 -16.71 -13.58
CA GLU A 309 -10.37 -16.55 -14.27
C GLU A 309 -10.50 -15.84 -15.63
N ARG A 310 -11.68 -15.89 -16.26
CA ARG A 310 -11.95 -15.16 -17.51
C ARG A 310 -11.78 -13.64 -17.35
N TYR A 311 -12.19 -13.10 -16.21
CA TYR A 311 -12.05 -11.67 -15.90
C TYR A 311 -10.62 -11.31 -15.51
N GLU A 312 -9.85 -12.28 -14.99
CA GLU A 312 -8.45 -12.07 -14.62
C GLU A 312 -7.52 -11.91 -15.82
N LEU A 313 -7.95 -12.33 -17.01
CA LEU A 313 -7.21 -12.14 -18.25
C LEU A 313 -6.92 -10.66 -18.53
N LEU A 314 -7.76 -9.74 -18.02
CA LEU A 314 -7.56 -8.29 -18.18
C LEU A 314 -6.40 -7.73 -17.34
N TYR A 315 -5.73 -8.57 -16.54
CA TYR A 315 -4.59 -8.24 -15.68
C TYR A 315 -3.35 -9.07 -16.04
N SER A 316 -3.30 -9.61 -17.26
CA SER A 316 -2.20 -10.43 -17.74
C SER A 316 -0.95 -9.57 -17.98
N ALA A 317 0.20 -10.06 -17.52
CA ALA A 317 1.52 -9.46 -17.78
C ALA A 317 2.32 -10.22 -18.84
N GLN A 318 1.68 -11.12 -19.59
CA GLN A 318 2.35 -12.02 -20.54
C GLN A 318 2.49 -11.43 -21.95
N GLY A 319 1.79 -10.34 -22.26
CA GLY A 319 1.79 -9.68 -23.57
C GLY A 319 2.84 -8.58 -23.72
N VAL A 320 2.78 -7.85 -24.84
CA VAL A 320 3.61 -6.65 -25.11
C VAL A 320 3.29 -5.52 -24.15
N VAL A 321 2.01 -5.40 -23.80
CA VAL A 321 1.45 -4.48 -22.83
C VAL A 321 0.82 -5.25 -21.69
N TYR A 322 0.66 -4.57 -20.55
CA TYR A 322 -0.17 -5.09 -19.46
C TYR A 322 -1.65 -5.12 -19.88
N GLY A 323 -2.35 -6.19 -19.53
CA GLY A 323 -3.73 -6.43 -19.91
C GLY A 323 -3.90 -7.65 -20.79
N ALA A 324 -5.13 -7.91 -21.24
CA ALA A 324 -5.41 -9.10 -22.04
C ALA A 324 -4.77 -8.98 -23.42
N SER A 325 -3.92 -9.96 -23.78
CA SER A 325 -3.30 -10.07 -25.09
C SER A 325 -4.18 -10.80 -26.11
N PHE A 326 -3.74 -10.84 -27.38
CA PHE A 326 -4.39 -11.63 -28.42
C PHE A 326 -4.56 -13.10 -28.02
N THR A 327 -3.50 -13.71 -27.48
CA THR A 327 -3.52 -15.12 -27.05
C THR A 327 -4.46 -15.32 -25.87
N ASP A 328 -4.53 -14.37 -24.94
CA ASP A 328 -5.42 -14.47 -23.78
C ASP A 328 -6.89 -14.48 -24.22
N ILE A 329 -7.29 -13.60 -25.13
CA ILE A 329 -8.68 -13.50 -25.58
C ILE A 329 -9.07 -14.58 -26.60
N ASN A 330 -8.20 -14.93 -27.54
CA ASN A 330 -8.57 -15.87 -28.62
C ASN A 330 -8.29 -17.34 -28.26
N VAL A 331 -7.45 -17.61 -27.26
CA VAL A 331 -7.09 -18.97 -26.86
C VAL A 331 -7.49 -19.26 -25.42
N GLN A 332 -7.05 -18.46 -24.46
CA GLN A 332 -7.28 -18.76 -23.04
C GLN A 332 -8.74 -18.56 -22.63
N LEU A 333 -9.40 -17.48 -23.07
CA LEU A 333 -10.79 -17.20 -22.74
C LEU A 333 -11.76 -18.31 -23.21
N PRO A 334 -11.71 -18.79 -24.47
CA PRO A 334 -12.50 -19.96 -24.89
C PRO A 334 -12.15 -21.21 -24.10
N LEU A 335 -10.86 -21.43 -23.81
CA LEU A 335 -10.42 -22.59 -23.05
C LEU A 335 -10.98 -22.60 -21.62
N TYR A 336 -10.88 -21.49 -20.88
CA TYR A 336 -11.46 -21.34 -19.55
C TYR A 336 -12.97 -21.51 -19.57
N THR A 337 -13.64 -21.01 -20.62
CA THR A 337 -15.07 -21.22 -20.82
C THR A 337 -15.40 -22.71 -20.98
N ILE A 338 -14.65 -23.44 -21.81
CA ILE A 338 -14.86 -24.87 -22.04
C ILE A 338 -14.57 -25.67 -20.77
N LEU A 339 -13.47 -25.37 -20.07
CA LEU A 339 -13.10 -26.04 -18.82
C LEU A 339 -14.16 -25.81 -17.74
N SER A 340 -14.63 -24.58 -17.58
CA SER A 340 -15.72 -24.22 -16.67
C SER A 340 -17.00 -25.00 -16.98
N LEU A 341 -17.45 -24.99 -18.24
CA LEU A 341 -18.66 -25.71 -18.65
C LEU A 341 -18.53 -27.23 -18.46
N PHE A 342 -17.38 -27.80 -18.79
CA PHE A 342 -17.13 -29.23 -18.64
C PHE A 342 -17.11 -29.66 -17.18
N ALA A 343 -16.40 -28.91 -16.32
CA ALA A 343 -16.43 -29.12 -14.87
C ALA A 343 -17.85 -28.96 -14.31
N GLY A 344 -18.61 -27.98 -14.79
CA GLY A 344 -20.00 -27.76 -14.42
C GLY A 344 -20.91 -28.93 -14.79
N VAL A 345 -20.81 -29.44 -16.02
CA VAL A 345 -21.57 -30.61 -16.50
C VAL A 345 -21.18 -31.87 -15.72
N MET A 346 -19.89 -32.11 -15.49
CA MET A 346 -19.45 -33.22 -14.66
C MET A 346 -19.97 -33.09 -13.23
N GLY A 347 -19.88 -31.91 -12.64
CA GLY A 347 -20.35 -31.61 -11.28
C GLY A 347 -21.85 -31.83 -11.12
N LEU A 348 -22.66 -31.30 -12.05
CA LEU A 348 -24.10 -31.54 -12.10
C LEU A 348 -24.42 -33.02 -12.34
N GLY A 349 -23.68 -33.70 -13.20
CA GLY A 349 -23.80 -35.15 -13.43
C GLY A 349 -23.58 -35.97 -12.16
N CYS A 350 -22.56 -35.62 -11.36
CA CYS A 350 -22.32 -36.21 -10.04
C CYS A 350 -23.50 -36.01 -9.08
N LEU A 351 -24.04 -34.80 -9.03
CA LEU A 351 -25.15 -34.46 -8.14
C LEU A 351 -26.47 -35.13 -8.59
N LEU A 352 -26.73 -35.20 -9.89
CA LEU A 352 -27.86 -35.94 -10.45
C LEU A 352 -27.74 -37.44 -10.13
N TYR A 353 -26.55 -38.01 -10.33
CA TYR A 353 -26.30 -39.40 -9.98
C TYR A 353 -26.50 -39.64 -8.47
N TRP A 354 -25.99 -38.75 -7.62
CA TRP A 354 -26.22 -38.77 -6.16
C TRP A 354 -27.71 -38.71 -5.77
N ALA A 355 -28.51 -37.92 -6.50
CA ALA A 355 -29.93 -37.74 -6.23
C ALA A 355 -30.77 -38.96 -6.65
N VAL A 356 -30.45 -39.53 -7.82
CA VAL A 356 -31.15 -40.69 -8.42
C VAL A 356 -30.74 -42.00 -7.74
N TYR A 357 -29.46 -42.17 -7.42
CA TYR A 357 -28.94 -43.38 -6.80
C TYR A 357 -29.28 -43.42 -5.30
N ARG A 358 -30.40 -44.07 -4.95
CA ARG A 358 -30.78 -44.37 -3.55
C ARG A 358 -30.48 -45.83 -3.23
N PRO A 359 -29.48 -46.14 -2.37
CA PRO A 359 -29.23 -47.51 -1.95
C PRO A 359 -30.45 -48.02 -1.17
N ARG A 360 -31.10 -49.11 -1.64
CA ARG A 360 -32.14 -49.80 -0.86
C ARG A 360 -31.50 -50.40 0.39
N SER A 361 -32.14 -50.21 1.55
CA SER A 361 -31.67 -50.79 2.81
C SER A 361 -31.66 -52.33 2.71
N PRO A 362 -30.58 -53.01 3.15
CA PRO A 362 -30.62 -54.45 3.34
C PRO A 362 -31.32 -54.74 4.68
N GLN A 363 -32.62 -54.48 4.77
CA GLN A 363 -33.43 -54.84 5.94
C GLN A 363 -34.77 -55.45 5.51
N ALA A 364 -34.72 -56.74 5.21
CA ALA A 364 -35.81 -57.66 5.51
C ALA A 364 -35.18 -59.06 5.70
N PRO A 365 -35.33 -59.73 6.85
CA PRO A 365 -34.93 -61.13 6.97
C PRO A 365 -35.83 -61.97 6.04
N ILE A 366 -35.22 -62.59 5.03
CA ILE A 366 -35.95 -63.39 4.04
C ILE A 366 -36.21 -64.79 4.63
N PRO A 367 -37.48 -65.26 4.70
CA PRO A 367 -37.77 -66.63 5.11
C PRO A 367 -37.19 -67.65 4.11
N LYS A 368 -36.67 -68.77 4.65
CA LYS A 368 -35.96 -69.83 3.93
C LYS A 368 -36.88 -70.58 2.94
N SER A 369 -37.04 -70.11 1.71
CA SER A 369 -37.52 -70.96 0.60
C SER A 369 -36.86 -70.60 -0.75
N ARG A 370 -36.45 -71.63 -1.51
CA ARG A 370 -35.73 -71.58 -2.80
C ARG A 370 -36.79 -71.69 -3.93
N PRO A 371 -36.95 -70.70 -4.85
CA PRO A 371 -36.00 -70.45 -5.95
C PRO A 371 -35.85 -68.96 -6.37
N ILE A 372 -36.33 -67.98 -5.58
CA ILE A 372 -36.29 -66.54 -5.95
C ILE A 372 -34.92 -65.88 -5.65
N ARG A 373 -34.01 -66.60 -4.97
CA ARG A 373 -32.70 -66.09 -4.52
C ARG A 373 -31.75 -65.72 -5.66
N SER A 374 -31.76 -66.45 -6.78
CA SER A 374 -30.82 -66.23 -7.90
C SER A 374 -31.21 -65.05 -8.79
N MET A 375 -32.50 -64.81 -9.03
CA MET A 375 -32.97 -63.67 -9.84
C MET A 375 -32.80 -62.33 -9.10
N ARG A 376 -33.18 -62.24 -7.82
CA ARG A 376 -32.98 -61.00 -7.04
C ARG A 376 -31.51 -60.70 -6.76
N ALA A 377 -30.68 -61.73 -6.53
CA ALA A 377 -29.24 -61.55 -6.39
C ALA A 377 -28.57 -61.05 -7.69
N ARG A 378 -29.00 -61.53 -8.86
CA ARG A 378 -28.51 -61.01 -10.16
C ARG A 378 -28.91 -59.57 -10.41
N VAL A 379 -30.14 -59.16 -10.07
CA VAL A 379 -30.59 -57.77 -10.22
C VAL A 379 -29.83 -56.83 -9.26
N GLN A 380 -29.62 -57.24 -8.00
CA GLN A 380 -28.83 -56.50 -7.01
C GLN A 380 -27.35 -56.36 -7.45
N GLN A 381 -26.72 -57.46 -7.88
CA GLN A 381 -25.35 -57.48 -8.38
C GLN A 381 -25.16 -56.65 -9.67
N SER A 382 -26.19 -56.55 -10.52
CA SER A 382 -26.15 -55.70 -11.73
C SER A 382 -26.26 -54.20 -11.43
N GLN A 383 -27.06 -53.82 -10.42
CA GLN A 383 -27.21 -52.41 -10.02
C GLN A 383 -25.94 -51.90 -9.30
N ASP A 384 -25.35 -52.71 -8.43
CA ASP A 384 -24.09 -52.37 -7.74
C ASP A 384 -22.87 -52.36 -8.69
N ALA A 385 -22.86 -53.19 -9.74
CA ALA A 385 -21.84 -53.15 -10.79
C ALA A 385 -21.94 -51.89 -11.67
N SER A 386 -23.17 -51.42 -11.98
CA SER A 386 -23.37 -50.23 -12.81
C SER A 386 -22.85 -48.95 -12.15
N GLY A 387 -23.06 -48.78 -10.83
CA GLY A 387 -22.57 -47.60 -10.11
C GLY A 387 -21.06 -47.56 -9.95
N PHE A 388 -20.42 -48.72 -9.86
CA PHE A 388 -18.97 -48.81 -9.84
C PHE A 388 -18.32 -48.46 -11.19
N VAL A 389 -18.92 -48.88 -12.31
CA VAL A 389 -18.45 -48.49 -13.65
C VAL A 389 -18.55 -46.99 -13.83
N VAL A 390 -19.67 -46.37 -13.43
CA VAL A 390 -19.85 -44.91 -13.47
C VAL A 390 -18.83 -44.20 -12.59
N PHE A 391 -18.51 -44.74 -11.41
CA PHE A 391 -17.49 -44.17 -10.51
C PHE A 391 -16.08 -44.22 -11.10
N ARG A 392 -15.69 -45.34 -11.74
CA ARG A 392 -14.42 -45.43 -12.46
C ARG A 392 -14.35 -44.48 -13.64
N LEU A 393 -15.43 -44.39 -14.44
CA LEU A 393 -15.50 -43.47 -15.57
C LEU A 393 -15.37 -42.01 -15.13
N LEU A 394 -15.92 -41.64 -13.97
CA LEU A 394 -15.70 -40.30 -13.42
C LEU A 394 -14.24 -40.08 -13.02
N ILE A 395 -13.60 -41.01 -12.30
CA ILE A 395 -12.20 -40.80 -11.89
C ILE A 395 -11.32 -40.65 -13.13
N VAL A 396 -11.53 -41.48 -14.14
CA VAL A 396 -10.84 -41.36 -15.44
C VAL A 396 -11.17 -40.03 -16.10
N GLY A 397 -12.44 -39.63 -16.14
CA GLY A 397 -12.87 -38.34 -16.68
C GLY A 397 -12.26 -37.15 -15.97
N LEU A 398 -12.11 -37.21 -14.65
CA LEU A 398 -11.51 -36.15 -13.82
C LEU A 398 -9.99 -36.07 -14.01
N VAL A 399 -9.32 -37.22 -14.12
CA VAL A 399 -7.90 -37.29 -14.47
C VAL A 399 -7.66 -36.76 -15.88
N LEU A 400 -8.47 -37.16 -16.86
CA LEU A 400 -8.40 -36.65 -18.23
C LEU A 400 -8.71 -35.15 -18.30
N TYR A 401 -9.68 -34.68 -17.52
CA TYR A 401 -9.98 -33.26 -17.38
C TYR A 401 -8.79 -32.49 -16.81
N GLY A 402 -8.18 -32.98 -15.71
CA GLY A 402 -7.02 -32.35 -15.10
C GLY A 402 -5.79 -32.33 -16.02
N ILE A 403 -5.50 -33.47 -16.68
CA ILE A 403 -4.42 -33.56 -17.68
C ILE A 403 -4.72 -32.63 -18.86
N GLY A 404 -5.95 -32.61 -19.35
CA GLY A 404 -6.38 -31.73 -20.43
C GLY A 404 -6.25 -30.26 -20.06
N ALA A 405 -6.66 -29.86 -18.86
CA ALA A 405 -6.53 -28.50 -18.35
C ALA A 405 -5.05 -28.08 -18.27
N ILE A 406 -4.16 -28.95 -17.77
CA ILE A 406 -2.72 -28.68 -17.68
C ILE A 406 -2.06 -28.64 -19.07
N ALA A 407 -2.32 -29.66 -19.90
CA ALA A 407 -1.69 -29.79 -21.20
C ALA A 407 -2.18 -28.73 -22.18
N ILE A 408 -3.50 -28.55 -22.32
CA ILE A 408 -4.09 -27.58 -23.24
C ILE A 408 -3.90 -26.17 -22.69
N GLY A 409 -4.13 -25.94 -21.39
CA GLY A 409 -3.99 -24.61 -20.77
C GLY A 409 -2.57 -24.11 -20.63
N GLY A 410 -1.60 -25.01 -20.47
CA GLY A 410 -0.18 -24.64 -20.43
C GLY A 410 0.44 -24.51 -21.82
N ILE A 411 0.18 -25.47 -22.72
CA ILE A 411 0.93 -25.59 -23.98
C ILE A 411 0.27 -24.80 -25.11
N MET A 412 -1.05 -24.83 -25.23
CA MET A 412 -1.74 -24.21 -26.37
C MET A 412 -1.49 -22.70 -26.46
N PRO A 413 -1.61 -21.91 -25.37
CA PRO A 413 -1.29 -20.48 -25.41
C PRO A 413 0.17 -20.23 -25.84
N LEU A 414 1.12 -21.01 -25.33
CA LEU A 414 2.54 -20.87 -25.69
C LEU A 414 2.78 -21.15 -27.18
N VAL A 415 2.11 -22.16 -27.74
CA VAL A 415 2.22 -22.52 -29.16
C VAL A 415 1.64 -21.42 -30.03
N VAL A 416 0.44 -20.90 -29.71
CA VAL A 416 -0.17 -19.81 -30.47
C VAL A 416 0.65 -18.53 -30.35
N GLN A 417 1.13 -18.19 -29.16
CA GLN A 417 1.98 -17.01 -28.96
C GLN A 417 3.23 -17.07 -29.85
N ARG A 418 3.94 -18.21 -29.86
CA ARG A 418 5.21 -18.34 -30.61
C ARG A 418 5.02 -18.51 -32.12
N LEU A 419 4.00 -19.23 -32.56
CA LEU A 419 3.85 -19.60 -33.97
C LEU A 419 2.90 -18.68 -34.76
N VAL A 420 1.98 -18.00 -34.09
CA VAL A 420 0.96 -17.16 -34.73
C VAL A 420 1.14 -15.69 -34.36
N VAL A 421 1.28 -15.40 -33.07
CA VAL A 421 1.33 -14.01 -32.58
C VAL A 421 2.68 -13.36 -32.85
N GLN A 422 3.78 -13.89 -32.31
CA GLN A 422 5.10 -13.28 -32.44
C GLN A 422 5.51 -12.94 -33.89
N PRO A 423 5.22 -13.77 -34.92
CA PRO A 423 5.51 -13.41 -36.31
C PRO A 423 4.69 -12.23 -36.86
N ASN A 424 3.51 -11.95 -36.31
CA ASN A 424 2.58 -10.91 -36.73
C ASN A 424 2.13 -10.04 -35.54
N GLU A 425 3.02 -9.80 -34.58
CA GLU A 425 2.65 -9.34 -33.23
C GLU A 425 1.96 -7.99 -33.25
N LEU A 426 2.52 -6.99 -33.93
CA LEU A 426 1.92 -5.66 -34.05
C LEU A 426 0.49 -5.71 -34.63
N ALA A 427 0.26 -6.52 -35.66
CA ALA A 427 -1.06 -6.58 -36.32
C ALA A 427 -2.12 -7.25 -35.43
N LEU A 428 -1.74 -8.27 -34.67
CA LEU A 428 -2.65 -9.01 -33.78
C LEU A 428 -2.81 -8.34 -32.41
N GLU A 429 -1.78 -7.68 -31.90
CA GLU A 429 -1.78 -7.03 -30.59
C GLU A 429 -2.26 -5.56 -30.63
N ARG A 430 -2.33 -4.91 -31.81
CA ARG A 430 -2.78 -3.51 -31.96
C ARG A 430 -4.01 -3.13 -31.12
N PRO A 431 -5.16 -3.82 -31.19
CA PRO A 431 -6.34 -3.41 -30.42
C PRO A 431 -6.14 -3.54 -28.90
N TYR A 432 -5.28 -4.44 -28.46
CA TYR A 432 -4.97 -4.62 -27.03
C TYR A 432 -3.98 -3.56 -26.53
N ILE A 433 -3.07 -3.12 -27.41
CA ILE A 433 -2.21 -1.95 -27.17
C ILE A 433 -3.07 -0.69 -27.06
N GLU A 434 -4.06 -0.50 -27.94
CA GLU A 434 -5.02 0.62 -27.87
C GLU A 434 -5.80 0.62 -26.54
N ASP A 435 -6.35 -0.53 -26.14
CA ASP A 435 -7.06 -0.70 -24.87
C ASP A 435 -6.14 -0.37 -23.67
N ALA A 436 -4.90 -0.84 -23.68
CA ALA A 436 -3.92 -0.58 -22.62
C ALA A 436 -3.52 0.91 -22.55
N ILE A 437 -3.28 1.55 -23.69
CA ILE A 437 -3.00 2.99 -23.74
C ILE A 437 -4.17 3.79 -23.17
N ALA A 438 -5.40 3.50 -23.61
CA ALA A 438 -6.59 4.19 -23.12
C ALA A 438 -6.81 3.98 -21.61
N ALA A 439 -6.65 2.74 -21.13
CA ALA A 439 -6.85 2.39 -19.73
C ALA A 439 -5.81 3.04 -18.81
N ASN A 440 -4.53 3.03 -19.16
CA ASN A 440 -3.49 3.70 -18.35
C ASN A 440 -3.70 5.21 -18.31
N ARG A 441 -4.01 5.83 -19.46
CA ARG A 441 -4.26 7.27 -19.50
C ARG A 441 -5.49 7.67 -18.69
N GLU A 442 -6.51 6.82 -18.62
CA GLU A 442 -7.68 7.05 -17.77
C GLU A 442 -7.35 6.80 -16.28
N ALA A 443 -6.73 5.67 -15.97
CA ALA A 443 -6.47 5.24 -14.60
C ALA A 443 -5.53 6.20 -13.84
N PHE A 444 -4.67 6.94 -14.54
CA PHE A 444 -3.76 7.94 -13.96
C PHE A 444 -4.16 9.40 -14.30
N ARG A 445 -5.35 9.66 -14.87
CA ARG A 445 -5.80 10.99 -15.35
C ARG A 445 -4.82 11.70 -16.31
N LEU A 446 -4.17 10.95 -17.19
CA LEU A 446 -3.35 11.53 -18.27
C LEU A 446 -4.19 12.07 -19.43
N ASN A 447 -5.48 11.69 -19.51
CA ASN A 447 -6.42 12.17 -20.52
C ASN A 447 -6.84 13.64 -20.32
N SER A 448 -6.74 14.17 -19.10
CA SER A 448 -7.07 15.56 -18.77
C SER A 448 -5.88 16.51 -18.85
N ILE A 449 -4.71 16.04 -19.30
CA ILE A 449 -3.52 16.88 -19.47
C ILE A 449 -3.70 17.68 -20.76
N GLU A 450 -3.68 19.00 -20.64
CA GLU A 450 -3.71 19.92 -21.77
C GLU A 450 -2.31 20.00 -22.38
N VAL A 451 -2.22 19.90 -23.71
CA VAL A 451 -0.93 19.88 -24.41
C VAL A 451 -0.78 21.14 -25.22
N GLU A 452 0.29 21.90 -24.93
CA GLU A 452 0.63 23.13 -25.62
C GLU A 452 2.03 23.03 -26.24
N GLU A 453 2.24 23.72 -27.35
CA GLU A 453 3.58 23.87 -27.92
C GLU A 453 4.27 25.07 -27.30
N PHE A 454 5.43 24.85 -26.67
CA PHE A 454 6.28 25.90 -26.16
C PHE A 454 7.43 26.10 -27.15
N ASN A 455 7.44 27.24 -27.83
CA ASN A 455 8.48 27.59 -28.77
C ASN A 455 9.47 28.56 -28.10
N PRO A 456 10.68 28.12 -27.72
CA PRO A 456 11.65 28.94 -27.01
C PRO A 456 12.40 29.89 -27.96
N GLN A 457 11.67 30.67 -28.75
CA GLN A 457 12.22 31.66 -29.69
C GLN A 457 12.26 33.07 -29.11
N GLY A 458 11.80 33.25 -27.87
CA GLY A 458 11.87 34.53 -27.17
C GLY A 458 13.32 34.91 -26.90
N THR A 459 13.67 36.17 -27.17
CA THR A 459 14.91 36.75 -26.67
C THR A 459 14.58 37.40 -25.32
N LEU A 460 14.99 36.77 -24.23
CA LEU A 460 14.73 37.27 -22.88
C LEU A 460 15.49 38.58 -22.68
N THR A 461 14.79 39.62 -22.22
CA THR A 461 15.37 40.93 -21.90
C THR A 461 15.26 41.24 -20.41
N LEU A 462 15.98 42.26 -19.95
CA LEU A 462 15.83 42.76 -18.57
C LEU A 462 14.42 43.29 -18.30
N GLU A 463 13.76 43.90 -19.29
CA GLU A 463 12.37 44.38 -19.17
C GLU A 463 11.39 43.21 -18.94
N ASP A 464 11.63 42.06 -19.58
CA ASP A 464 10.81 40.86 -19.36
C ASP A 464 10.96 40.30 -17.94
N LEU A 465 12.15 40.41 -17.34
CA LEU A 465 12.39 40.03 -15.94
C LEU A 465 11.69 40.99 -14.98
N GLU A 466 11.71 42.29 -15.26
CA GLU A 466 10.98 43.30 -14.47
C GLU A 466 9.46 43.09 -14.54
N ASN A 467 8.94 42.75 -15.73
CA ASN A 467 7.52 42.41 -15.92
C ASN A 467 7.11 41.11 -15.20
N ASN A 468 8.07 40.24 -14.88
CA ASN A 468 7.87 38.98 -14.16
C ASN A 468 8.54 39.01 -12.77
N ALA A 469 8.62 40.18 -12.14
CA ALA A 469 9.32 40.37 -10.86
C ALA A 469 8.87 39.39 -9.77
N LEU A 470 7.57 39.06 -9.68
CA LEU A 470 7.08 38.07 -8.71
C LEU A 470 7.69 36.67 -8.91
N THR A 471 7.96 36.26 -10.15
CA THR A 471 8.63 34.99 -10.44
C THR A 471 10.11 35.08 -10.05
N VAL A 472 10.79 36.16 -10.46
CA VAL A 472 12.23 36.38 -10.21
C VAL A 472 12.53 36.51 -8.71
N ASP A 473 11.69 37.25 -7.98
CA ASP A 473 11.77 37.46 -6.54
C ASP A 473 11.40 36.21 -5.73
N ASN A 474 10.91 35.15 -6.36
CA ASN A 474 10.62 33.87 -5.70
C ASN A 474 11.45 32.70 -6.24
N ILE A 475 12.47 32.98 -7.06
CA ILE A 475 13.45 31.97 -7.46
C ILE A 475 14.12 31.41 -6.22
N ARG A 476 13.96 30.11 -6.02
CA ARG A 476 14.47 29.41 -4.84
C ARG A 476 15.99 29.31 -4.90
N LEU A 477 16.65 29.99 -3.96
CA LEU A 477 18.09 29.92 -3.74
C LEU A 477 18.45 29.00 -2.57
N TRP A 478 17.51 28.73 -1.66
CA TRP A 478 17.67 27.79 -0.55
C TRP A 478 16.99 26.45 -0.86
N ASP A 479 17.76 25.38 -0.84
CA ASP A 479 17.25 24.03 -0.87
C ASP A 479 16.96 23.53 0.56
N THR A 480 16.08 22.53 0.66
CA THR A 480 15.59 22.00 1.94
C THR A 480 16.72 21.40 2.78
N ARG A 481 17.64 20.61 2.19
CA ARG A 481 18.71 19.94 2.93
C ARG A 481 19.74 20.92 3.54
N PRO A 482 20.31 21.88 2.79
CA PRO A 482 21.23 22.89 3.36
C PRO A 482 20.54 23.78 4.40
N LEU A 483 19.29 24.18 4.16
CA LEU A 483 18.52 24.98 5.12
C LEU A 483 18.34 24.22 6.44
N LEU A 484 17.97 22.94 6.40
CA LEU A 484 17.80 22.11 7.59
C LEU A 484 19.09 21.94 8.38
N GLN A 485 20.23 21.77 7.71
CA GLN A 485 21.55 21.74 8.37
C GLN A 485 21.82 23.07 9.09
N THR A 486 21.54 24.19 8.43
CA THR A 486 21.70 25.53 9.03
C THR A 486 20.75 25.77 10.20
N ASN A 487 19.48 25.35 10.10
CA ASN A 487 18.50 25.44 11.20
C ASN A 487 18.95 24.62 12.42
N ARG A 488 19.53 23.43 12.21
CA ARG A 488 20.06 22.60 13.30
C ARG A 488 21.21 23.26 14.06
N GLN A 489 22.04 24.05 13.37
CA GLN A 489 23.13 24.80 14.00
C GLN A 489 22.65 26.09 14.68
N LEU A 490 21.78 26.85 14.02
CA LEU A 490 21.44 28.21 14.44
C LEU A 490 20.17 28.31 15.28
N GLN A 491 19.20 27.43 15.06
CA GLN A 491 17.82 27.57 15.55
C GLN A 491 17.38 26.42 16.49
N GLN A 492 18.22 25.41 16.68
CA GLN A 492 17.88 24.23 17.48
C GLN A 492 17.95 24.48 18.99
N PHE A 493 18.92 25.28 19.46
CA PHE A 493 19.21 25.66 20.86
C PHE A 493 19.50 24.52 21.86
N ARG A 494 18.95 23.31 21.69
CA ARG A 494 19.11 22.13 22.55
C ARG A 494 19.07 20.84 21.73
N LEU A 495 19.83 19.83 22.17
CA LEU A 495 19.98 18.56 21.45
C LEU A 495 18.67 17.78 21.27
N TYR A 496 17.72 17.92 22.20
CA TYR A 496 16.42 17.22 22.14
C TYR A 496 15.40 17.87 21.21
N TYR A 497 15.66 19.08 20.70
CA TYR A 497 14.86 19.63 19.60
C TYR A 497 15.52 19.28 18.27
N ARG A 498 14.71 19.06 17.24
CA ARG A 498 15.18 18.74 15.90
C ARG A 498 14.26 19.33 14.84
N PHE A 499 14.86 19.89 13.80
CA PHE A 499 14.18 20.16 12.54
C PHE A 499 14.31 18.91 11.68
N TYR A 500 13.21 18.15 11.61
CA TYR A 500 13.15 16.90 10.86
C TYR A 500 13.07 17.19 9.37
N ASP A 501 12.05 17.94 8.97
CA ASP A 501 11.74 18.31 7.60
C ASP A 501 11.53 19.83 7.42
N ALA A 502 11.59 20.29 6.17
CA ALA A 502 11.32 21.66 5.74
C ALA A 502 10.46 21.68 4.47
N ASP A 503 9.27 22.24 4.60
CA ASP A 503 8.27 22.32 3.55
C ASP A 503 8.34 23.61 2.75
N ILE A 504 8.00 23.52 1.47
CA ILE A 504 7.83 24.68 0.60
C ILE A 504 6.37 25.07 0.55
N ASP A 505 6.10 26.36 0.79
CA ASP A 505 4.75 26.93 0.73
C ASP A 505 4.79 28.41 0.31
N ARG A 506 3.63 29.04 0.16
CA ARG A 506 3.45 30.45 -0.17
C ARG A 506 2.61 31.15 0.90
N TYR A 507 3.05 32.34 1.30
CA TYR A 507 2.30 33.19 2.22
C TYR A 507 2.01 34.54 1.57
N THR A 508 0.80 35.05 1.80
CA THR A 508 0.44 36.41 1.42
C THR A 508 0.82 37.33 2.58
N LEU A 509 1.93 38.04 2.44
CA LEU A 509 2.45 38.95 3.45
C LEU A 509 1.93 40.36 3.23
N ARG A 510 1.62 41.06 4.31
CA ARG A 510 1.36 42.51 4.26
C ARG A 510 2.65 43.26 3.92
N THR A 511 2.51 44.27 3.08
CA THR A 511 3.62 45.19 2.75
C THR A 511 3.51 46.46 3.58
N PRO A 512 4.61 47.18 3.84
CA PRO A 512 4.60 48.44 4.58
C PRO A 512 3.69 49.51 3.96
N ASP A 513 3.47 49.44 2.63
CA ASP A 513 2.61 50.35 1.87
C ASP A 513 1.10 50.03 2.01
N GLY A 514 0.74 49.02 2.81
CA GLY A 514 -0.64 48.57 3.03
C GLY A 514 -1.19 47.61 1.97
N GLY A 515 -0.39 47.24 0.97
CA GLY A 515 -0.71 46.18 0.00
C GLY A 515 -0.34 44.78 0.52
N THR A 516 -0.50 43.77 -0.34
CA THR A 516 -0.10 42.38 -0.06
C THR A 516 0.83 41.87 -1.15
N ALA A 517 1.83 41.08 -0.77
CA ALA A 517 2.75 40.41 -1.69
C ALA A 517 2.77 38.90 -1.40
N GLN A 518 2.77 38.09 -2.45
CA GLN A 518 3.00 36.66 -2.30
C GLN A 518 4.50 36.39 -2.17
N GLN A 519 4.85 35.56 -1.20
CA GLN A 519 6.21 35.15 -0.93
C GLN A 519 6.26 33.63 -0.76
N GLN A 520 7.09 32.98 -1.55
CA GLN A 520 7.45 31.58 -1.37
C GLN A 520 8.43 31.47 -0.19
N VAL A 521 8.16 30.52 0.69
CA VAL A 521 8.90 30.31 1.94
C VAL A 521 9.19 28.83 2.16
N LEU A 522 10.20 28.58 2.99
CA LEU A 522 10.48 27.30 3.61
C LEU A 522 10.07 27.36 5.08
N ILE A 523 9.16 26.49 5.49
CA ILE A 523 8.73 26.33 6.88
C ILE A 523 9.30 25.03 7.46
N ALA A 524 9.86 25.08 8.67
CA ALA A 524 10.40 23.90 9.33
C ALA A 524 9.93 23.82 10.79
N ALA A 525 9.35 22.68 11.16
CA ALA A 525 8.86 22.42 12.52
C ALA A 525 10.02 22.12 13.48
N ARG A 526 9.97 22.69 14.69
CA ARG A 526 10.91 22.34 15.78
C ARG A 526 10.29 21.25 16.65
N GLU A 527 10.52 20.01 16.27
CA GLU A 527 9.97 18.84 16.97
C GLU A 527 10.88 18.32 18.08
N LEU A 528 10.31 17.52 18.97
CA LEU A 528 11.02 16.87 20.08
C LEU A 528 11.52 15.49 19.65
N ASP A 529 12.83 15.30 19.65
CA ASP A 529 13.50 14.01 19.46
C ASP A 529 14.01 13.49 20.82
N TYR A 530 13.22 12.64 21.47
CA TYR A 530 13.58 12.10 22.79
C TYR A 530 14.84 11.24 22.76
N SER A 531 15.20 10.65 21.61
CA SER A 531 16.40 9.82 21.50
C SER A 531 17.69 10.61 21.70
N ALA A 532 17.64 11.93 21.48
CA ALA A 532 18.76 12.85 21.68
C ALA A 532 18.89 13.37 23.13
N VAL A 533 17.96 13.03 24.03
CA VAL A 533 18.11 13.28 25.46
C VAL A 533 19.25 12.40 26.01
N PRO A 534 20.16 12.91 26.87
CA PRO A 534 21.26 12.12 27.42
C PRO A 534 20.78 10.81 28.06
N ALA A 535 21.49 9.71 27.83
CA ALA A 535 21.09 8.37 28.27
C ALA A 535 20.81 8.28 29.78
N ASP A 536 21.57 8.99 30.62
CA ASP A 536 21.35 9.04 32.07
C ASP A 536 20.02 9.73 32.46
N ALA A 537 19.50 10.59 31.59
CA ALA A 537 18.24 11.31 31.75
C ALA A 537 17.08 10.63 31.00
N GLN A 538 17.31 9.51 30.29
CA GLN A 538 16.26 8.77 29.59
C GLN A 538 15.44 7.91 30.57
N THR A 539 14.79 8.57 31.53
CA THR A 539 13.94 7.93 32.54
C THR A 539 12.48 7.89 32.07
N TRP A 540 11.69 6.99 32.63
CA TRP A 540 10.26 6.88 32.28
C TRP A 540 9.48 8.17 32.57
N ILE A 541 9.79 8.88 33.66
CA ILE A 541 9.18 10.18 33.97
C ILE A 541 9.54 11.21 32.89
N ASN A 542 10.81 11.24 32.48
CA ASN A 542 11.25 12.18 31.47
C ASN A 542 10.63 11.90 30.09
N GLU A 543 10.53 10.63 29.71
CA GLU A 543 9.99 10.20 28.41
C GLU A 543 8.50 10.52 28.26
N HIS A 544 7.73 10.36 29.35
CA HIS A 544 6.28 10.36 29.25
C HIS A 544 5.59 11.54 29.93
N LEU A 545 6.24 12.22 30.89
CA LEU A 545 5.62 13.28 31.70
C LEU A 545 6.33 14.64 31.58
N PHE A 546 7.62 14.66 31.26
CA PHE A 546 8.42 15.89 31.22
C PHE A 546 8.65 16.39 29.79
N TYR A 547 9.27 15.58 28.94
CA TYR A 547 9.52 15.89 27.53
C TYR A 547 8.32 15.43 26.70
N THR A 548 7.28 16.26 26.64
CA THR A 548 6.01 15.87 26.02
C THR A 548 5.82 16.38 24.61
N HIS A 549 6.35 17.56 24.25
CA HIS A 549 6.06 18.22 22.97
C HIS A 549 7.27 18.93 22.37
N GLY A 550 7.23 19.14 21.04
CA GLY A 550 8.07 20.10 20.34
C GLY A 550 7.58 21.53 20.56
N TYR A 551 8.41 22.51 20.26
CA TYR A 551 8.08 23.91 20.49
C TYR A 551 8.57 24.77 19.34
N GLY A 552 7.63 25.22 18.51
CA GLY A 552 7.89 26.23 17.52
C GLY A 552 8.15 25.75 16.10
N PHE A 553 8.43 26.75 15.24
CA PHE A 553 8.81 26.56 13.85
C PHE A 553 9.65 27.75 13.38
N THR A 554 10.30 27.60 12.23
CA THR A 554 11.02 28.67 11.53
C THR A 554 10.42 28.87 10.16
N ILE A 555 10.36 30.12 9.69
CA ILE A 555 9.97 30.45 8.30
C ILE A 555 11.09 31.27 7.67
N SER A 556 11.59 30.81 6.52
CA SER A 556 12.67 31.45 5.76
C SER A 556 12.21 31.73 4.33
N PRO A 557 12.36 32.95 3.78
CA PRO A 557 12.09 33.19 2.36
C PRO A 557 13.05 32.37 1.49
N VAL A 558 12.55 31.84 0.37
CA VAL A 558 13.37 30.97 -0.50
C VAL A 558 14.50 31.69 -1.22
N ASN A 559 14.40 32.99 -1.40
CA ASN A 559 15.30 33.82 -2.21
C ASN A 559 16.21 34.76 -1.40
N ARG A 560 16.01 34.88 -0.07
CA ARG A 560 16.72 35.88 0.76
C ARG A 560 17.86 35.28 1.57
N VAL A 561 18.96 36.02 1.61
CA VAL A 561 20.22 35.64 2.26
C VAL A 561 20.75 36.86 3.02
N VAL A 562 21.17 36.67 4.27
CA VAL A 562 21.76 37.74 5.09
C VAL A 562 23.28 37.86 4.85
N SER A 563 23.89 38.95 5.31
CA SER A 563 25.34 39.17 5.21
C SER A 563 26.10 37.97 5.79
N ARG A 564 26.89 37.27 4.95
CA ARG A 564 27.63 35.99 5.17
C ARG A 564 27.01 34.71 4.58
N GLY A 565 25.99 34.79 3.73
CA GLY A 565 25.50 33.59 3.04
C GLY A 565 24.56 32.72 3.88
N LEU A 566 24.05 33.23 5.00
CA LEU A 566 23.11 32.53 5.88
C LEU A 566 21.66 32.83 5.48
N PRO A 567 20.70 31.95 5.79
CA PRO A 567 19.30 32.19 5.48
C PRO A 567 18.75 33.38 6.25
N ASP A 568 17.88 34.14 5.59
CA ASP A 568 17.02 35.12 6.27
C ASP A 568 15.81 34.43 6.90
N TYR A 569 15.31 34.95 8.01
CA TYR A 569 14.17 34.36 8.72
C TYR A 569 13.06 35.38 8.92
N LEU A 570 11.85 35.04 8.48
CA LEU A 570 10.63 35.77 8.83
C LEU A 570 10.20 35.47 10.26
N ILE A 571 10.33 34.22 10.69
CA ILE A 571 10.06 33.76 12.06
C ILE A 571 11.25 32.93 12.51
N LYS A 572 11.78 33.28 13.68
CA LYS A 572 12.96 32.63 14.27
C LYS A 572 12.94 32.60 15.79
N ASP A 573 13.99 31.99 16.31
CA ASP A 573 14.32 31.83 17.71
C ASP A 573 13.28 31.00 18.47
N ILE A 574 13.54 30.77 19.76
CA ILE A 574 12.62 30.00 20.61
C ILE A 574 11.41 30.83 21.06
N GLY A 575 11.51 32.16 20.97
CA GLY A 575 10.42 33.09 21.29
C GLY A 575 9.48 33.38 20.13
N HIS A 576 9.70 32.78 18.94
CA HIS A 576 8.87 32.99 17.74
C HIS A 576 8.76 34.46 17.33
N VAL A 577 9.92 35.12 17.27
CA VAL A 577 9.99 36.54 16.97
C VAL A 577 9.81 36.74 15.47
N ALA A 578 8.74 37.46 15.11
CA ALA A 578 8.53 37.93 13.75
C ALA A 578 9.58 38.99 13.39
N SER A 579 10.06 38.96 12.15
CA SER A 579 11.06 39.93 11.66
C SER A 579 10.52 41.35 11.55
N SER A 580 9.21 41.51 11.39
CA SER A 580 8.52 42.80 11.23
C SER A 580 7.06 42.74 11.72
N PRO A 581 6.45 43.89 12.07
CA PRO A 581 5.03 43.96 12.45
C PRO A 581 4.07 43.46 11.36
N GLU A 582 4.45 43.62 10.09
CA GLU A 582 3.68 43.16 8.94
C GLU A 582 3.64 41.63 8.86
N VAL A 583 4.78 40.98 9.16
CA VAL A 583 4.88 39.51 9.25
C VAL A 583 4.07 39.00 10.44
N GLU A 584 4.17 39.65 11.60
CA GLU A 584 3.38 39.30 12.80
C GLU A 584 1.87 39.39 12.55
N ALA A 585 1.43 40.39 11.77
CA ALA A 585 0.02 40.54 11.40
C ALA A 585 -0.46 39.57 10.32
N SER A 586 0.46 38.90 9.61
CA SER A 586 0.16 37.98 8.50
C SER A 586 0.27 36.51 8.92
N ILE A 587 1.18 36.18 9.83
CA ILE A 587 1.45 34.82 10.29
C ILE A 587 1.29 34.76 11.81
N PRO A 588 0.28 34.05 12.33
CA PRO A 588 0.08 33.93 13.78
C PRO A 588 1.19 33.07 14.42
N THR A 589 1.76 33.56 15.52
CA THR A 589 2.87 32.90 16.25
C THR A 589 2.52 32.48 17.68
N GLU A 590 1.27 32.69 18.11
CA GLU A 590 0.83 32.39 19.46
C GLU A 590 0.75 30.87 19.69
N HIS A 591 1.16 30.43 20.90
CA HIS A 591 1.08 29.03 21.37
C HIS A 591 1.58 27.94 20.39
N PRO A 592 2.84 28.00 19.89
CA PRO A 592 3.31 27.13 18.82
C PRO A 592 3.79 25.75 19.32
N ARG A 593 3.00 25.09 20.16
CA ARG A 593 3.33 23.79 20.76
C ARG A 593 2.94 22.66 19.83
N ILE A 594 3.86 21.72 19.63
CA ILE A 594 3.68 20.57 18.72
C ILE A 594 3.62 19.29 19.54
N TYR A 595 2.41 18.92 19.96
CA TYR A 595 2.15 17.65 20.62
C TYR A 595 2.03 16.49 19.62
N TYR A 596 1.62 16.80 18.39
CA TYR A 596 1.47 15.87 17.28
C TYR A 596 2.32 16.35 16.11
N GLY A 597 3.23 15.50 15.65
CA GLY A 597 4.22 15.81 14.62
C GLY A 597 4.90 14.55 14.10
N GLU A 598 5.80 14.68 13.14
CA GLU A 598 6.42 13.56 12.42
C GLU A 598 7.37 12.71 13.28
N LEU A 599 8.01 13.32 14.28
CA LEU A 599 8.94 12.63 15.20
C LEU A 599 8.28 12.10 16.47
N THR A 600 6.99 12.36 16.67
CA THR A 600 6.25 12.06 17.91
C THR A 600 5.83 10.58 18.02
N ASN A 601 6.81 9.67 18.02
CA ASN A 601 6.59 8.23 17.99
C ASN A 601 6.33 7.59 19.37
N ASN A 602 6.51 8.34 20.46
CA ASN A 602 6.24 7.88 21.82
C ASN A 602 4.81 8.24 22.28
N TYR A 603 4.33 7.59 23.33
CA TYR A 603 3.12 8.03 24.05
C TYR A 603 3.52 8.94 25.22
N VAL A 604 2.70 9.92 25.55
CA VAL A 604 2.93 10.83 26.68
C VAL A 604 1.66 11.00 27.49
N MET A 605 1.80 11.39 28.74
CA MET A 605 0.70 11.60 29.66
C MET A 605 0.76 13.01 30.20
N VAL A 606 -0.35 13.71 30.03
CA VAL A 606 -0.47 15.15 30.31
C VAL A 606 -1.51 15.39 31.39
N LYS A 607 -1.57 16.61 31.93
CA LYS A 607 -2.40 16.95 33.11
C LYS A 607 -2.03 16.09 34.33
N THR A 608 -0.73 15.97 34.59
CA THR A 608 -0.16 15.27 35.75
C THR A 608 0.30 16.24 36.83
N HIS A 609 0.68 15.73 38.01
CA HIS A 609 1.34 16.52 39.05
C HIS A 609 2.72 17.02 38.62
N GLN A 610 3.41 16.27 37.75
CA GLN A 610 4.62 16.72 37.08
C GLN A 610 4.26 17.72 35.98
N GLN A 611 4.94 18.87 35.98
CA GLN A 611 4.83 19.86 34.90
C GLN A 611 5.70 19.48 33.70
N GLU A 612 5.24 19.86 32.52
CA GLU A 612 5.86 19.58 31.23
C GLU A 612 6.89 20.67 30.91
N LEU A 613 8.00 20.30 30.28
CA LEU A 613 8.96 21.28 29.77
C LEU A 613 8.36 21.96 28.53
N ASP A 614 8.23 23.28 28.57
CA ASP A 614 7.76 24.10 27.44
C ASP A 614 8.96 24.46 26.56
N TYR A 615 9.86 25.28 27.10
CA TYR A 615 11.12 25.63 26.46
C TYR A 615 12.17 26.12 27.48
N PRO A 616 13.47 25.96 27.18
CA PRO A 616 14.53 26.56 27.98
C PRO A 616 14.59 28.09 27.79
N SER A 617 14.64 28.83 28.90
CA SER A 617 14.81 30.29 28.90
C SER A 617 16.09 30.66 29.67
N GLY A 618 17.20 30.79 28.94
CA GLY A 618 18.50 31.09 29.54
C GLY A 618 19.01 29.92 30.39
N SER A 619 19.21 30.16 31.68
CA SER A 619 19.56 29.13 32.68
C SER A 619 18.35 28.43 33.31
N ASP A 620 17.16 29.00 33.13
CA ASP A 620 15.91 28.49 33.69
C ASP A 620 15.11 27.76 32.60
N ASN A 621 14.09 27.03 33.02
CA ASN A 621 13.14 26.38 32.13
C ASN A 621 11.76 26.98 32.34
N VAL A 622 11.03 27.18 31.26
CA VAL A 622 9.61 27.49 31.29
C VAL A 622 8.84 26.17 31.27
N TYR A 623 7.84 26.07 32.14
CA TYR A 623 7.02 24.88 32.28
C TYR A 623 5.58 25.17 31.87
N ASN A 624 4.93 24.16 31.32
CA ASN A 624 3.54 24.22 30.92
C ASN A 624 2.76 23.04 31.53
N THR A 625 1.44 23.19 31.58
CA THR A 625 0.52 22.07 31.77
C THR A 625 -0.42 22.08 30.58
N TYR A 626 -0.48 20.98 29.83
CA TYR A 626 -1.37 20.86 28.69
C TYR A 626 -2.81 21.20 29.07
N ASP A 627 -3.39 22.18 28.38
CA ASP A 627 -4.78 22.62 28.57
C ASP A 627 -5.72 22.13 27.45
N GLY A 628 -5.18 21.49 26.40
CA GLY A 628 -5.91 21.04 25.23
C GLY A 628 -6.97 19.93 25.47
N THR A 629 -7.75 19.70 24.43
CA THR A 629 -8.87 18.75 24.42
C THR A 629 -8.45 17.33 24.04
N GLY A 630 -7.37 17.18 23.26
CA GLY A 630 -6.87 15.88 22.81
C GLY A 630 -6.44 14.94 23.94
N GLY A 631 -6.47 13.63 23.64
CA GLY A 631 -5.98 12.55 24.49
C GLY A 631 -7.06 11.77 25.24
N VAL A 632 -6.80 10.47 25.44
CA VAL A 632 -7.73 9.57 26.12
C VAL A 632 -7.61 9.73 27.64
N SER A 633 -8.72 10.00 28.32
CA SER A 633 -8.74 10.10 29.78
C SER A 633 -8.35 8.77 30.45
N ILE A 634 -7.33 8.79 31.30
CA ILE A 634 -6.84 7.63 32.07
C ILE A 634 -6.88 7.85 33.59
N GLY A 635 -7.71 8.78 34.05
CA GLY A 635 -7.87 9.10 35.47
C GLY A 635 -8.39 7.92 36.30
N GLN A 636 -9.13 6.98 35.72
CA GLN A 636 -9.71 5.84 36.44
C GLN A 636 -8.79 4.61 36.40
N PHE A 637 -8.73 3.87 37.51
CA PHE A 637 -7.82 2.72 37.65
C PHE A 637 -8.00 1.64 36.56
N TRP A 638 -9.23 1.35 36.14
CA TRP A 638 -9.47 0.35 35.10
C TRP A 638 -9.01 0.82 33.71
N GLN A 639 -9.04 2.12 33.41
CA GLN A 639 -8.50 2.69 32.18
C GLN A 639 -6.97 2.56 32.18
N ARG A 640 -6.33 2.88 33.32
CA ARG A 640 -4.90 2.64 33.53
C ARG A 640 -4.55 1.16 33.32
N LEU A 641 -5.36 0.22 33.82
CA LEU A 641 -5.12 -1.21 33.64
C LEU A 641 -5.17 -1.63 32.16
N ILE A 642 -6.14 -1.11 31.41
CA ILE A 642 -6.26 -1.37 29.98
C ILE A 642 -5.04 -0.84 29.22
N PHE A 643 -4.67 0.42 29.42
CA PHE A 643 -3.54 1.02 28.71
C PHE A 643 -2.19 0.47 29.16
N ALA A 644 -2.03 0.14 30.44
CA ALA A 644 -0.85 -0.56 30.94
C ALA A 644 -0.63 -1.91 30.24
N LYS A 645 -1.73 -2.64 29.96
CA LYS A 645 -1.68 -3.88 29.21
C LYS A 645 -1.45 -3.64 27.71
N HIS A 646 -2.15 -2.67 27.11
CA HIS A 646 -2.10 -2.37 25.68
C HIS A 646 -0.72 -1.83 25.25
N LEU A 647 -0.20 -0.83 25.96
CA LEU A 647 1.11 -0.23 25.72
C LEU A 647 2.26 -1.04 26.35
N ARG A 648 1.93 -2.12 27.08
CA ARG A 648 2.88 -2.97 27.81
C ARG A 648 3.69 -2.20 28.86
N ASP A 649 3.08 -1.20 29.49
CA ASP A 649 3.69 -0.39 30.53
C ASP A 649 2.96 -0.53 31.88
N TRP A 650 3.50 -1.36 32.76
CA TRP A 650 2.95 -1.57 34.10
C TRP A 650 3.10 -0.36 35.03
N ARG A 651 4.01 0.58 34.74
CA ARG A 651 4.31 1.73 35.62
C ARG A 651 3.13 2.69 35.70
N MET A 652 2.30 2.76 34.66
CA MET A 652 1.04 3.51 34.64
C MET A 652 0.08 3.14 35.78
N LEU A 653 0.16 1.90 36.31
CA LEU A 653 -0.70 1.44 37.40
C LEU A 653 -0.27 1.98 38.76
N LEU A 654 1.01 2.28 38.92
CA LEU A 654 1.64 2.59 40.22
C LEU A 654 2.16 4.03 40.32
N SER A 655 2.15 4.81 39.24
CA SER A 655 2.55 6.21 39.27
C SER A 655 1.60 7.03 40.15
N GLU A 656 2.18 7.80 41.07
CA GLU A 656 1.45 8.74 41.95
C GLU A 656 1.26 10.12 41.29
N ASP A 657 1.92 10.39 40.15
CA ASP A 657 1.82 11.67 39.43
C ASP A 657 0.49 11.86 38.70
N PHE A 658 -0.32 10.80 38.58
CA PHE A 658 -1.55 10.83 37.80
C PHE A 658 -2.74 11.35 38.59
N THR A 659 -3.37 12.40 38.07
CA THR A 659 -4.59 12.99 38.56
C THR A 659 -5.84 12.29 37.98
N ARG A 660 -7.03 12.77 38.32
CA ARG A 660 -8.28 12.34 37.68
C ARG A 660 -8.46 12.92 36.26
N GLU A 661 -7.72 13.98 35.94
CA GLU A 661 -7.78 14.70 34.67
C GLU A 661 -6.69 14.26 33.70
N THR A 662 -5.79 13.37 34.13
CA THR A 662 -4.69 12.88 33.31
C THR A 662 -5.19 12.26 32.00
N LYS A 663 -4.61 12.73 30.89
CA LYS A 663 -4.89 12.25 29.55
C LYS A 663 -3.67 11.56 28.96
N LEU A 664 -3.91 10.52 28.19
CA LEU A 664 -2.92 9.77 27.44
C LEU A 664 -2.97 10.22 25.97
N LEU A 665 -1.88 10.81 25.50
CA LEU A 665 -1.65 11.12 24.10
C LEU A 665 -0.81 9.98 23.49
N PHE A 666 -1.41 9.20 22.59
CA PHE A 666 -0.71 8.11 21.89
C PHE A 666 -1.14 8.08 20.42
N ARG A 667 -0.31 7.44 19.57
CA ARG A 667 -0.34 7.60 18.10
C ARG A 667 -0.29 9.08 17.74
N ARG A 668 0.84 9.70 18.11
CA ARG A 668 1.02 11.13 17.91
C ARG A 668 1.63 11.44 16.54
N GLU A 669 2.44 10.51 16.03
CA GLU A 669 2.91 10.54 14.65
C GLU A 669 1.75 10.62 13.64
N ILE A 670 1.84 11.60 12.75
CA ILE A 670 0.75 12.07 11.88
C ILE A 670 0.28 10.96 10.96
N THR A 671 1.19 10.29 10.25
CA THR A 671 0.91 9.23 9.28
C THR A 671 0.28 8.02 9.95
N ALA A 672 0.82 7.57 11.09
CA ALA A 672 0.29 6.46 11.86
C ALA A 672 -1.10 6.76 12.41
N ARG A 673 -1.36 8.00 12.82
CA ARG A 673 -2.67 8.46 13.30
C ARG A 673 -3.72 8.43 12.19
N VAL A 674 -3.46 9.06 11.05
CA VAL A 674 -4.44 9.11 9.94
C VAL A 674 -4.68 7.71 9.36
N LYS A 675 -3.62 6.91 9.19
CA LYS A 675 -3.70 5.51 8.73
C LYS A 675 -4.45 4.62 9.71
N ALA A 676 -4.36 4.88 11.01
CA ALA A 676 -5.15 4.19 12.01
C ALA A 676 -6.66 4.48 11.86
N ILE A 677 -7.03 5.72 11.52
CA ILE A 677 -8.42 6.13 11.34
C ILE A 677 -9.00 5.59 10.02
N ALA A 678 -8.33 5.87 8.89
CA ALA A 678 -8.77 5.49 7.56
C ALA A 678 -7.71 4.61 6.85
N PRO A 679 -7.60 3.31 7.19
CA PRO A 679 -6.60 2.41 6.59
C PRO A 679 -6.89 2.05 5.12
N PHE A 680 -8.08 2.38 4.63
CA PHE A 680 -8.51 2.14 3.25
C PHE A 680 -8.10 3.25 2.28
N LEU A 681 -7.50 4.34 2.76
CA LEU A 681 -6.83 5.35 1.96
C LEU A 681 -5.31 5.10 2.00
N ARG A 682 -4.63 5.41 0.90
CA ARG A 682 -3.17 5.52 0.85
C ARG A 682 -2.79 6.96 1.16
N TYR A 683 -1.71 7.20 1.89
CA TYR A 683 -1.29 8.54 2.27
C TYR A 683 -0.02 8.93 1.55
N ASP A 684 0.16 10.23 1.37
CA ASP A 684 1.43 10.84 1.00
C ASP A 684 2.52 10.53 2.03
N GLN A 685 3.77 10.61 1.60
CA GLN A 685 4.93 10.32 2.45
C GLN A 685 5.36 11.54 3.25
N ASP A 686 5.00 12.74 2.80
CA ASP A 686 5.49 14.01 3.33
C ASP A 686 4.33 14.93 3.78
N PRO A 687 3.89 14.81 5.05
CA PRO A 687 2.89 15.71 5.62
C PRO A 687 3.49 17.09 5.87
N TYR A 688 2.80 18.15 5.45
CA TYR A 688 3.37 19.49 5.50
C TYR A 688 2.76 20.39 6.57
N LEU A 689 3.59 21.22 7.20
CA LEU A 689 3.15 22.15 8.22
C LEU A 689 2.59 23.44 7.62
N VAL A 690 1.41 23.83 8.08
CA VAL A 690 0.73 25.08 7.71
C VAL A 690 0.43 25.89 8.96
N VAL A 691 0.64 27.21 8.86
CA VAL A 691 0.28 28.18 9.89
C VAL A 691 -0.94 28.96 9.41
N ALA A 692 -2.11 28.67 9.97
CA ALA A 692 -3.36 29.27 9.53
C ALA A 692 -4.32 29.50 10.69
N ASP A 693 -5.14 30.55 10.61
CA ASP A 693 -6.26 30.75 11.53
C ASP A 693 -7.49 29.98 11.04
N ALA A 694 -7.81 28.88 11.72
CA ALA A 694 -9.01 28.07 11.50
C ALA A 694 -9.94 28.05 12.73
N THR A 695 -9.72 28.94 13.70
CA THR A 695 -10.43 28.95 15.00
C THR A 695 -11.95 29.06 14.88
N GLN A 696 -12.42 29.81 13.88
CA GLN A 696 -13.85 30.04 13.61
C GLN A 696 -14.52 28.92 12.79
N SER A 697 -13.79 27.87 12.41
CA SER A 697 -14.37 26.77 11.65
C SER A 697 -15.45 26.05 12.45
N SER A 698 -16.54 25.69 11.80
CA SER A 698 -17.58 24.80 12.38
C SER A 698 -17.51 23.38 11.84
N VAL A 699 -16.47 23.08 11.06
CA VAL A 699 -16.38 21.89 10.23
C VAL A 699 -15.45 20.86 10.87
N GLY A 700 -15.98 19.66 11.06
CA GLY A 700 -15.27 18.54 11.69
C GLY A 700 -14.74 18.92 13.07
N THR A 701 -13.48 18.58 13.31
CA THR A 701 -12.78 18.80 14.59
C THR A 701 -11.86 20.02 14.57
N LEU A 702 -11.94 20.85 13.52
CA LEU A 702 -11.11 22.06 13.37
C LEU A 702 -11.58 23.22 14.25
N GLY A 703 -12.87 23.26 14.56
CA GLY A 703 -13.47 24.30 15.38
C GLY A 703 -12.98 24.23 16.82
N GLN A 704 -12.56 25.38 17.35
CA GLN A 704 -12.12 25.48 18.73
C GLN A 704 -13.27 25.96 19.61
N SER A 705 -13.40 25.38 20.80
CA SER A 705 -14.36 25.87 21.81
C SER A 705 -13.97 27.29 22.22
N GLU A 706 -14.95 28.16 22.53
CA GLU A 706 -14.67 29.55 22.95
C GLU A 706 -13.72 29.66 24.15
N ASP A 707 -13.70 28.62 25.01
CA ASP A 707 -12.83 28.52 26.19
C ASP A 707 -11.47 27.83 25.92
N ALA A 708 -11.20 27.37 24.70
CA ALA A 708 -9.98 26.64 24.35
C ALA A 708 -8.82 27.60 24.02
N THR A 709 -7.58 27.14 24.25
CA THR A 709 -6.38 27.85 23.81
C THR A 709 -6.30 27.87 22.29
N PRO A 710 -6.09 29.04 21.66
CA PRO A 710 -6.00 29.11 20.22
C PRO A 710 -4.75 28.40 19.71
N ASN A 711 -4.93 27.51 18.74
CA ASN A 711 -3.84 26.90 17.96
C ASN A 711 -3.96 27.27 16.47
N TYR A 712 -2.81 27.50 15.84
CA TYR A 712 -2.67 27.91 14.44
C TYR A 712 -1.82 26.93 13.61
N LEU A 713 -1.24 25.91 14.24
CA LEU A 713 -0.39 24.91 13.59
C LEU A 713 -1.18 23.69 13.17
N TYR A 714 -1.22 23.44 11.87
CA TYR A 714 -1.93 22.32 11.25
C TYR A 714 -1.01 21.57 10.29
N TRP A 715 -0.99 20.25 10.41
CA TRP A 715 -0.39 19.38 9.41
C TRP A 715 -1.42 19.06 8.33
N VAL A 716 -1.05 19.18 7.07
CA VAL A 716 -1.86 18.77 5.94
C VAL A 716 -1.19 17.58 5.27
N ILE A 717 -1.96 16.51 5.04
CA ILE A 717 -1.48 15.30 4.37
C ILE A 717 -2.47 14.88 3.29
N ASP A 718 -1.91 14.52 2.13
CA ASP A 718 -2.69 14.08 1.00
C ASP A 718 -3.03 12.60 1.11
N ALA A 719 -4.25 12.24 0.73
CA ALA A 719 -4.77 10.90 0.81
C ALA A 719 -5.42 10.47 -0.51
N TYR A 720 -4.95 9.32 -1.00
CA TYR A 720 -5.27 8.76 -2.29
C TYR A 720 -6.23 7.58 -2.17
N THR A 721 -7.21 7.53 -3.08
CA THR A 721 -7.87 6.25 -3.37
C THR A 721 -7.06 5.50 -4.42
N THR A 722 -6.80 4.23 -4.14
CA THR A 722 -6.05 3.36 -5.05
C THR A 722 -6.77 2.05 -5.29
N SER A 723 -6.47 1.41 -6.42
CA SER A 723 -6.91 0.04 -6.71
C SER A 723 -5.84 -0.71 -7.48
N ASP A 724 -5.72 -2.01 -7.24
CA ASP A 724 -4.95 -2.97 -8.03
C ASP A 724 -5.82 -3.64 -9.13
N ARG A 725 -7.08 -3.23 -9.27
CA ARG A 725 -8.10 -3.89 -10.10
C ARG A 725 -8.68 -3.02 -11.20
N PHE A 726 -7.96 -2.03 -11.69
CA PHE A 726 -8.32 -1.33 -12.93
C PHE A 726 -7.93 -2.18 -14.16
N PRO A 727 -8.86 -2.67 -14.99
CA PRO A 727 -8.53 -3.52 -16.14
C PRO A 727 -7.60 -2.83 -17.13
N TYR A 728 -6.65 -3.57 -17.74
CA TYR A 728 -5.68 -3.07 -18.75
C TYR A 728 -4.69 -2.00 -18.29
N SER A 729 -4.80 -1.49 -17.06
CA SER A 729 -3.85 -0.50 -16.51
C SER A 729 -2.66 -1.19 -15.85
N ASP A 730 -1.45 -0.69 -16.13
CA ASP A 730 -0.19 -1.30 -15.77
C ASP A 730 0.25 -0.96 -14.32
N PRO A 731 0.43 -1.96 -13.44
CA PRO A 731 0.98 -1.77 -12.11
C PRO A 731 2.52 -1.78 -12.07
N TYR A 732 3.28 -1.96 -13.16
CA TYR A 732 4.72 -2.31 -13.09
C TYR A 732 5.58 -1.56 -12.05
N THR A 733 5.41 -0.24 -11.92
CA THR A 733 6.19 0.58 -10.97
C THR A 733 5.61 0.58 -9.55
N TYR A 734 4.33 0.25 -9.37
CA TYR A 734 3.59 0.46 -8.12
C TYR A 734 2.71 -0.74 -7.74
N ASP A 735 2.31 -0.88 -6.48
CA ASP A 735 1.37 -1.94 -6.04
C ASP A 735 -0.10 -1.67 -6.44
N PHE A 736 -0.35 -0.62 -7.23
CA PHE A 736 -1.66 -0.19 -7.70
C PHE A 736 -1.62 0.18 -9.19
N ASN A 737 -2.77 0.14 -9.85
CA ASN A 737 -2.94 0.54 -11.25
C ASN A 737 -4.08 1.55 -11.46
N TYR A 738 -4.54 2.19 -10.39
CA TYR A 738 -5.45 3.33 -10.36
C TYR A 738 -5.11 4.19 -9.15
N ILE A 739 -5.14 5.51 -9.32
CA ILE A 739 -4.91 6.47 -8.23
C ILE A 739 -5.69 7.78 -8.45
N ARG A 740 -6.25 8.35 -7.39
CA ARG A 740 -6.83 9.71 -7.36
C ARG A 740 -6.44 10.42 -6.05
N ASN A 741 -6.11 11.70 -6.13
CA ASN A 741 -6.00 12.59 -4.95
C ASN A 741 -7.42 12.95 -4.51
N SER A 742 -8.03 12.04 -3.77
CA SER A 742 -9.45 12.13 -3.42
C SER A 742 -9.70 12.87 -2.12
N VAL A 743 -8.73 12.90 -1.20
CA VAL A 743 -8.92 13.44 0.15
C VAL A 743 -7.71 14.26 0.60
N LYS A 744 -7.97 15.43 1.20
CA LYS A 744 -7.02 16.22 1.98
C LYS A 744 -7.31 16.02 3.45
N VAL A 745 -6.30 15.71 4.25
CA VAL A 745 -6.47 15.47 5.69
C VAL A 745 -5.76 16.58 6.46
N VAL A 746 -6.46 17.18 7.41
CA VAL A 746 -5.90 18.21 8.29
C VAL A 746 -5.80 17.64 9.70
N VAL A 747 -4.62 17.76 10.30
CA VAL A 747 -4.33 17.32 11.67
C VAL A 747 -3.87 18.51 12.51
N ASP A 748 -4.57 18.77 13.61
CA ASP A 748 -4.20 19.80 14.59
C ASP A 748 -2.91 19.36 15.33
N ALA A 749 -1.83 20.15 15.22
CA ALA A 749 -0.54 19.84 15.86
C ALA A 749 -0.58 19.88 17.40
N TYR A 750 -1.58 20.54 17.99
CA TYR A 750 -1.78 20.66 19.43
C TYR A 750 -2.71 19.59 19.99
N ASN A 751 -3.93 19.48 19.43
CA ASN A 751 -4.95 18.56 19.94
C ASN A 751 -4.90 17.17 19.29
N GLY A 752 -4.32 17.03 18.10
CA GLY A 752 -4.32 15.77 17.33
C GLY A 752 -5.66 15.44 16.69
N ALA A 753 -6.59 16.39 16.69
CA ALA A 753 -7.86 16.34 15.97
C ALA A 753 -7.61 16.14 14.46
N VAL A 754 -8.37 15.25 13.82
CA VAL A 754 -8.19 14.89 12.40
C VAL A 754 -9.49 15.17 11.66
N THR A 755 -9.42 15.87 10.52
CA THR A 755 -10.58 16.12 9.65
C THR A 755 -10.25 15.73 8.20
N PHE A 756 -11.13 14.97 7.55
CA PHE A 756 -10.96 14.50 6.16
C PHE A 756 -11.84 15.32 5.21
N PHE A 757 -11.23 15.94 4.21
CA PHE A 757 -11.90 16.73 3.17
C PHE A 757 -11.82 16.06 1.81
N VAL A 758 -12.95 15.84 1.12
CA VAL A 758 -12.99 15.23 -0.20
C VAL A 758 -12.67 16.26 -1.27
N ALA A 759 -11.51 16.11 -1.92
CA ALA A 759 -11.05 16.96 -3.02
C ALA A 759 -11.62 16.54 -4.38
N ASP A 760 -11.81 15.24 -4.60
CA ASP A 760 -12.33 14.70 -5.86
C ASP A 760 -13.67 13.98 -5.63
N GLU A 761 -14.77 14.74 -5.65
CA GLU A 761 -16.11 14.19 -5.45
C GLU A 761 -16.56 13.24 -6.58
N ARG A 762 -15.85 13.23 -7.71
CA ARG A 762 -16.19 12.39 -8.87
C ARG A 762 -15.65 10.97 -8.76
N ASP A 763 -14.63 10.74 -7.93
CA ASP A 763 -14.01 9.43 -7.75
C ASP A 763 -15.02 8.41 -7.16
N PRO A 764 -15.36 7.32 -7.87
CA PRO A 764 -16.31 6.34 -7.39
C PRO A 764 -15.83 5.57 -6.15
N ILE A 765 -14.52 5.48 -5.91
CA ILE A 765 -13.97 4.82 -4.72
C ILE A 765 -14.26 5.64 -3.48
N ILE A 766 -13.93 6.93 -3.47
CA ILE A 766 -14.22 7.77 -2.31
C ILE A 766 -15.73 7.90 -2.08
N ARG A 767 -16.54 8.05 -3.15
CA ARG A 767 -18.02 8.09 -3.03
C ARG A 767 -18.60 6.85 -2.36
N THR A 768 -18.01 5.67 -2.61
CA THR A 768 -18.41 4.42 -1.96
C THR A 768 -18.09 4.44 -0.47
N TRP A 769 -16.92 4.95 -0.08
CA TRP A 769 -16.54 5.12 1.32
C TRP A 769 -17.36 6.21 2.02
N SER A 770 -17.65 7.34 1.39
CA SER A 770 -18.50 8.39 1.94
C SER A 770 -19.93 7.93 2.19
N ARG A 771 -20.47 7.01 1.37
CA ARG A 771 -21.78 6.37 1.64
C ARG A 771 -21.75 5.44 2.84
N LEU A 772 -20.62 4.78 3.10
CA LEU A 772 -20.44 3.91 4.27
C LEU A 772 -20.21 4.71 5.55
N PHE A 773 -19.55 5.87 5.45
CA PHE A 773 -19.16 6.73 6.56
C PHE A 773 -19.57 8.19 6.30
N PRO A 774 -20.87 8.54 6.38
CA PRO A 774 -21.36 9.86 6.01
C PRO A 774 -20.78 10.99 6.87
N ASP A 775 -20.57 10.75 8.17
CA ASP A 775 -20.07 11.79 9.09
C ASP A 775 -18.53 11.91 9.09
N MET A 776 -17.82 11.10 8.28
CA MET A 776 -16.35 11.10 8.25
C MET A 776 -15.76 12.11 7.27
N PHE A 777 -16.46 12.33 6.16
CA PHE A 777 -15.93 13.06 5.00
C PHE A 777 -16.67 14.36 4.78
N HIS A 778 -15.94 15.46 4.76
CA HIS A 778 -16.46 16.80 4.50
C HIS A 778 -16.13 17.22 3.05
N PRO A 779 -17.00 17.96 2.35
CA PRO A 779 -16.65 18.58 1.08
C PRO A 779 -15.45 19.53 1.24
N LEU A 780 -14.54 19.58 0.26
CA LEU A 780 -13.39 20.51 0.32
C LEU A 780 -13.82 21.99 0.34
N GLY A 781 -15.03 22.30 -0.14
CA GLY A 781 -15.63 23.64 -0.05
C GLY A 781 -15.88 24.11 1.38
N GLU A 782 -15.98 23.20 2.35
CA GLU A 782 -16.17 23.52 3.77
C GLU A 782 -14.82 23.81 4.49
N MET A 783 -13.68 23.59 3.83
CA MET A 783 -12.37 23.89 4.41
C MET A 783 -12.21 25.41 4.64
N PRO A 784 -11.70 25.85 5.81
CA PRO A 784 -11.43 27.27 6.08
C PRO A 784 -10.58 27.91 4.99
N ALA A 785 -10.92 29.15 4.60
CA ALA A 785 -10.28 29.83 3.48
C ALA A 785 -8.76 30.03 3.68
N THR A 786 -8.33 30.26 4.92
CA THR A 786 -6.92 30.36 5.31
C THR A 786 -6.17 29.06 4.99
N LEU A 787 -6.65 27.92 5.50
CA LEU A 787 -6.08 26.59 5.18
C LEU A 787 -6.16 26.26 3.69
N LYS A 788 -7.27 26.61 3.03
CA LYS A 788 -7.48 26.33 1.60
C LYS A 788 -6.43 27.02 0.71
N SER A 789 -5.92 28.18 1.11
CA SER A 789 -4.87 28.90 0.37
C SER A 789 -3.50 28.19 0.39
N HIS A 790 -3.31 27.26 1.33
CA HIS A 790 -2.08 26.46 1.48
C HIS A 790 -2.21 25.06 0.87
N ILE A 791 -3.29 24.76 0.13
CA ILE A 791 -3.39 23.49 -0.59
C ILE A 791 -2.33 23.46 -1.70
N ARG A 792 -1.60 22.34 -1.78
CA ARG A 792 -0.67 22.05 -2.87
C ARG A 792 -1.13 20.86 -3.73
N TYR A 793 -0.66 20.79 -4.96
CA TYR A 793 -0.78 19.58 -5.77
C TYR A 793 0.28 18.56 -5.29
N PRO A 794 -0.11 17.32 -4.92
CA PRO A 794 0.81 16.39 -4.28
C PRO A 794 1.97 15.99 -5.18
N GLN A 795 3.18 16.00 -4.62
CA GLN A 795 4.39 15.59 -5.32
C GLN A 795 4.40 14.09 -5.66
N ASP A 796 3.98 13.21 -4.74
CA ASP A 796 3.94 11.76 -4.99
C ASP A 796 2.99 11.40 -6.14
N LEU A 797 1.78 11.97 -6.14
CA LEU A 797 0.83 11.74 -7.24
C LEU A 797 1.38 12.27 -8.57
N PHE A 798 1.92 13.48 -8.57
CA PHE A 798 2.47 14.08 -9.77
C PHE A 798 3.64 13.28 -10.32
N GLN A 799 4.51 12.75 -9.46
CA GLN A 799 5.59 11.84 -9.85
C GLN A 799 5.04 10.56 -10.51
N VAL A 800 4.00 9.95 -9.94
CA VAL A 800 3.33 8.78 -10.53
C VAL A 800 2.81 9.11 -11.92
N GLN A 801 2.14 10.25 -12.08
CA GLN A 801 1.57 10.68 -13.36
C GLN A 801 2.65 11.02 -14.38
N ALA A 802 3.71 11.73 -13.99
CA ALA A 802 4.86 12.03 -14.81
C ALA A 802 5.56 10.75 -15.30
N ASN A 803 5.78 9.79 -14.40
CA ASN A 803 6.37 8.48 -14.73
C ASN A 803 5.53 7.70 -15.74
N GLN A 804 4.21 7.68 -15.57
CA GLN A 804 3.31 7.03 -16.53
C GLN A 804 3.29 7.77 -17.87
N LEU A 805 3.32 9.11 -17.85
CA LEU A 805 3.35 9.94 -19.04
C LEU A 805 4.61 9.71 -19.90
N MET A 806 5.75 9.33 -19.29
CA MET A 806 6.98 9.03 -20.03
C MET A 806 6.80 7.96 -21.13
N THR A 807 5.81 7.07 -20.96
CA THR A 807 5.46 6.04 -21.95
C THR A 807 4.09 6.30 -22.58
N TYR A 808 3.08 6.64 -21.78
CA TYR A 808 1.68 6.74 -22.24
C TYR A 808 1.30 8.09 -22.85
N HIS A 809 2.27 8.97 -23.12
CA HIS A 809 2.07 10.10 -24.04
C HIS A 809 2.02 9.66 -25.52
N MET A 810 2.59 8.49 -25.85
CA MET A 810 2.50 7.88 -27.18
C MET A 810 1.11 7.26 -27.36
N THR A 811 0.26 7.92 -28.15
CA THR A 811 -1.12 7.46 -28.41
C THR A 811 -1.24 6.56 -29.64
N ASP A 812 -0.29 6.60 -30.57
CA ASP A 812 -0.25 5.72 -31.74
C ASP A 812 0.30 4.33 -31.35
N PRO A 813 -0.44 3.23 -31.60
CA PRO A 813 -0.03 1.88 -31.19
C PRO A 813 1.26 1.38 -31.87
N GLN A 814 1.56 1.83 -33.09
CA GLN A 814 2.77 1.42 -33.80
C GLN A 814 4.00 2.12 -33.22
N VAL A 815 3.90 3.44 -32.97
CA VAL A 815 4.94 4.22 -32.29
C VAL A 815 5.19 3.65 -30.89
N PHE A 816 4.11 3.34 -30.15
CA PHE A 816 4.17 2.74 -28.82
C PHE A 816 4.85 1.36 -28.83
N TYR A 817 4.46 0.46 -29.73
CA TYR A 817 5.02 -0.89 -29.86
C TYR A 817 6.54 -0.85 -30.10
N ASN A 818 6.99 0.07 -30.96
CA ASN A 818 8.41 0.24 -31.29
C ASN A 818 9.19 1.04 -30.23
N ARG A 819 8.50 1.65 -29.24
CA ARG A 819 9.07 2.59 -28.24
C ARG A 819 9.91 3.71 -28.87
N GLU A 820 9.41 4.29 -29.96
CA GLU A 820 10.15 5.27 -30.77
C GLU A 820 10.39 6.61 -30.06
N ASP A 821 9.48 7.03 -29.16
CA ASP A 821 9.52 8.32 -28.46
C ASP A 821 9.50 8.13 -26.94
N GLN A 822 10.27 7.18 -26.40
CA GLN A 822 10.33 6.96 -24.95
C GLN A 822 10.99 8.14 -24.24
N TRP A 823 10.36 8.67 -23.19
CA TRP A 823 10.92 9.76 -22.38
C TRP A 823 11.55 9.23 -21.09
N ARG A 824 12.34 10.08 -20.44
CA ARG A 824 12.89 9.90 -19.09
C ARG A 824 12.91 11.24 -18.33
N ALA A 825 12.89 11.18 -17.02
CA ALA A 825 13.27 12.33 -16.20
C ALA A 825 14.78 12.61 -16.37
N PRO A 826 15.19 13.88 -16.51
CA PRO A 826 16.60 14.24 -16.54
C PRO A 826 17.26 14.04 -15.17
N SER A 827 18.58 13.94 -15.19
CA SER A 827 19.41 13.94 -13.99
C SER A 827 20.05 15.32 -13.74
N GLU A 828 20.42 15.57 -12.50
CA GLU A 828 21.21 16.74 -12.04
C GLU A 828 22.39 16.28 -11.19
N ILE A 829 23.35 17.18 -10.94
CA ILE A 829 24.42 16.92 -9.97
C ILE A 829 24.04 17.61 -8.66
N TYR A 830 23.84 16.82 -7.61
CA TYR A 830 23.56 17.35 -6.28
C TYR A 830 24.69 16.97 -5.32
N ARG A 831 25.34 17.97 -4.73
CA ARG A 831 26.64 17.83 -4.03
C ARG A 831 27.74 17.29 -4.95
N ASP A 832 27.87 15.97 -5.03
CA ASP A 832 28.85 15.23 -5.84
C ASP A 832 28.24 14.00 -6.54
N GLU A 833 26.92 13.80 -6.41
CA GLU A 833 26.22 12.62 -6.89
C GLU A 833 25.22 12.98 -8.00
N SER A 834 25.15 12.15 -9.03
CA SER A 834 24.12 12.28 -10.05
C SER A 834 22.81 11.68 -9.54
N GLN A 835 21.77 12.50 -9.45
CA GLN A 835 20.42 12.10 -9.04
C GLN A 835 19.39 12.46 -10.11
N VAL A 836 18.21 11.83 -10.09
CA VAL A 836 17.08 12.20 -10.96
C VAL A 836 16.43 13.46 -10.40
N ILE A 837 16.09 14.42 -11.26
CA ILE A 837 15.35 15.62 -10.85
C ILE A 837 13.95 15.20 -10.40
N GLU A 838 13.63 15.50 -9.14
CA GLU A 838 12.31 15.37 -8.56
C GLU A 838 11.46 16.62 -8.88
N PRO A 839 10.12 16.50 -8.94
CA PRO A 839 9.24 17.63 -9.17
C PRO A 839 9.41 18.69 -8.10
N TYR A 840 9.45 19.96 -8.50
CA TYR A 840 9.68 21.07 -7.58
C TYR A 840 8.63 22.17 -7.75
N TYR A 841 8.31 22.83 -6.65
CA TYR A 841 7.34 23.91 -6.63
C TYR A 841 7.96 25.25 -7.03
N LEU A 842 7.26 25.99 -7.88
CA LEU A 842 7.60 27.34 -8.29
C LEU A 842 6.38 28.24 -8.15
N LEU A 843 6.60 29.48 -7.73
CA LEU A 843 5.64 30.57 -7.92
C LEU A 843 5.99 31.29 -9.21
N MET A 844 5.20 31.10 -10.27
CA MET A 844 5.48 31.71 -11.56
C MET A 844 4.22 31.98 -12.39
N LYS A 845 4.34 32.87 -13.37
CA LYS A 845 3.33 33.08 -14.40
C LYS A 845 3.48 32.01 -15.49
N LEU A 846 2.44 31.21 -15.73
CA LEU A 846 2.45 30.24 -16.82
C LEU A 846 2.44 30.96 -18.19
N PRO A 847 3.13 30.45 -19.22
CA PRO A 847 3.24 31.12 -20.52
C PRO A 847 1.91 31.47 -21.20
N SER A 848 0.86 30.66 -21.00
CA SER A 848 -0.47 30.90 -21.56
C SER A 848 -1.42 31.69 -20.66
N GLU A 849 -0.98 32.05 -19.44
CA GLU A 849 -1.81 32.68 -18.41
C GLU A 849 -1.31 34.08 -18.04
N ASN A 850 -2.19 34.88 -17.43
CA ASN A 850 -1.88 36.27 -17.08
C ASN A 850 -1.58 36.50 -15.58
N GLU A 851 -1.83 35.51 -14.73
CA GLU A 851 -1.66 35.58 -13.28
C GLU A 851 -0.58 34.60 -12.83
N GLU A 852 0.16 34.97 -11.78
CA GLU A 852 1.12 34.09 -11.12
C GLU A 852 0.43 33.03 -10.29
N GLU A 853 0.94 31.81 -10.36
CA GLU A 853 0.41 30.67 -9.64
C GLU A 853 1.51 29.80 -9.06
N PHE A 854 1.17 29.14 -7.96
CA PHE A 854 1.99 28.09 -7.39
C PHE A 854 1.77 26.80 -8.15
N ILE A 855 2.81 26.35 -8.82
CA ILE A 855 2.78 25.17 -9.67
C ILE A 855 3.84 24.17 -9.25
N LEU A 856 3.61 22.90 -9.55
CA LEU A 856 4.59 21.84 -9.44
C LEU A 856 5.08 21.48 -10.85
N LEU A 857 6.40 21.50 -11.10
CA LEU A 857 6.99 21.36 -12.43
C LEU A 857 7.93 20.15 -12.52
N GLN A 858 7.88 19.43 -13.64
CA GLN A 858 8.83 18.35 -13.99
C GLN A 858 9.31 18.47 -15.45
N PRO A 859 10.62 18.58 -15.71
CA PRO A 859 11.18 18.51 -17.06
C PRO A 859 11.33 17.06 -17.59
N PHE A 860 11.33 16.89 -18.92
CA PHE A 860 11.51 15.62 -19.62
C PHE A 860 12.57 15.68 -20.73
N THR A 861 13.32 14.59 -20.86
CA THR A 861 14.28 14.35 -21.95
C THR A 861 13.98 13.02 -22.65
N PRO A 862 14.38 12.81 -23.92
CA PRO A 862 14.29 11.51 -24.56
C PRO A 862 15.15 10.47 -23.85
N ALA A 863 14.76 9.19 -23.90
CA ALA A 863 15.52 8.12 -23.27
C ALA A 863 16.97 7.98 -23.79
N GLN A 864 17.25 8.43 -25.02
CA GLN A 864 18.56 8.31 -25.68
C GLN A 864 19.30 9.65 -25.87
N ARG A 865 18.75 10.77 -25.40
CA ARG A 865 19.34 12.11 -25.60
C ARG A 865 19.10 12.98 -24.37
N ASN A 866 19.90 14.02 -24.24
CA ASN A 866 19.88 14.88 -23.05
C ASN A 866 19.25 16.26 -23.33
N ASN A 867 18.71 16.48 -24.52
CA ASN A 867 18.00 17.71 -24.86
C ASN A 867 16.59 17.70 -24.27
N LEU A 868 16.13 18.86 -23.81
CA LEU A 868 14.80 19.03 -23.26
C LEU A 868 13.75 18.89 -24.38
N ILE A 869 12.66 18.18 -24.11
CA ILE A 869 11.58 17.93 -25.10
C ILE A 869 10.19 18.25 -24.60
N ALA A 870 9.99 18.26 -23.29
CA ALA A 870 8.79 18.77 -22.66
C ALA A 870 9.05 19.13 -21.20
N TRP A 871 8.11 19.86 -20.61
CA TRP A 871 7.92 19.91 -19.17
C TRP A 871 6.42 19.84 -18.87
N LEU A 872 6.08 19.23 -17.73
CA LEU A 872 4.73 19.14 -17.22
C LEU A 872 4.62 20.08 -16.01
N ALA A 873 3.52 20.80 -15.91
CA ALA A 873 3.16 21.58 -14.74
C ALA A 873 1.78 21.19 -14.21
N ALA A 874 1.64 21.12 -12.90
CA ALA A 874 0.36 20.98 -12.20
C ALA A 874 0.06 22.24 -11.38
N ARG A 875 -1.15 22.78 -11.52
CA ARG A 875 -1.59 24.00 -10.82
C ARG A 875 -2.04 23.66 -9.40
N SER A 876 -1.49 24.36 -8.40
CA SER A 876 -1.91 24.27 -7.00
C SER A 876 -2.90 25.37 -6.59
N ASP A 877 -3.07 26.40 -7.41
CA ASP A 877 -3.91 27.55 -7.12
C ASP A 877 -5.26 27.57 -7.86
N GLY A 878 -6.19 28.32 -7.27
CA GLY A 878 -7.49 28.73 -7.82
C GLY A 878 -8.71 27.89 -7.42
N LEU A 879 -9.84 28.09 -8.11
CA LEU A 879 -11.17 27.67 -7.62
C LEU A 879 -11.40 26.17 -7.77
N ILE A 880 -11.53 25.49 -6.63
CA ILE A 880 -12.01 24.10 -6.56
C ILE A 880 -13.54 24.13 -6.63
N THR A 881 -14.12 23.85 -7.80
CA THR A 881 -15.58 23.77 -7.97
C THR A 881 -16.01 22.42 -8.58
N PRO A 882 -17.10 21.80 -8.09
CA PRO A 882 -17.60 20.53 -8.64
C PRO A 882 -18.09 20.67 -10.08
N ASP A 883 -18.60 21.86 -10.43
CA ASP A 883 -19.11 22.24 -11.75
C ASP A 883 -18.20 23.30 -12.39
N THR A 884 -17.81 23.04 -13.65
CA THR A 884 -17.32 23.96 -14.70
C THR A 884 -15.90 23.75 -15.20
N ALA A 885 -15.75 24.06 -16.49
CA ALA A 885 -14.54 24.17 -17.30
C ALA A 885 -13.51 25.21 -16.80
N ASN A 886 -13.67 25.75 -15.58
CA ASN A 886 -12.88 26.85 -15.02
C ASN A 886 -12.28 26.52 -13.62
N ALA A 887 -12.23 25.25 -13.22
CA ALA A 887 -11.51 24.84 -12.02
C ALA A 887 -10.02 24.65 -12.34
N SER A 888 -9.17 25.54 -11.83
CA SER A 888 -7.72 25.54 -12.11
C SER A 888 -6.95 24.53 -11.25
N TYR A 889 -7.34 24.32 -9.99
CA TYR A 889 -6.65 23.40 -9.08
C TYR A 889 -6.61 21.97 -9.64
N GLY A 890 -5.40 21.41 -9.76
CA GLY A 890 -5.18 20.04 -10.21
C GLY A 890 -5.34 19.82 -11.71
N SER A 891 -5.52 20.89 -12.50
CA SER A 891 -5.29 20.84 -13.94
C SER A 891 -3.79 20.77 -14.24
N MET A 892 -3.45 20.06 -15.32
CA MET A 892 -2.07 19.79 -15.72
C MET A 892 -1.84 20.27 -17.15
N LEU A 893 -0.76 20.99 -17.37
CA LEU A 893 -0.32 21.47 -18.68
C LEU A 893 1.00 20.83 -19.06
N LEU A 894 1.04 20.21 -20.23
CA LEU A 894 2.24 19.65 -20.85
C LEU A 894 2.69 20.56 -21.98
N TYR A 895 3.80 21.24 -21.76
CA TYR A 895 4.44 22.07 -22.77
C TYR A 895 5.48 21.25 -23.53
N ARG A 896 5.31 21.15 -24.85
CA ARG A 896 6.20 20.39 -25.75
C ARG A 896 7.08 21.34 -26.54
N PHE A 897 8.37 21.03 -26.59
CA PHE A 897 9.33 21.76 -27.42
C PHE A 897 9.32 21.23 -28.87
N PRO A 898 9.59 22.09 -29.86
CA PRO A 898 9.66 21.67 -31.25
C PRO A 898 10.83 20.71 -31.50
N LYS A 899 10.58 19.60 -32.20
CA LYS A 899 11.62 18.58 -32.51
C LYS A 899 12.75 19.08 -33.45
N GLN A 900 12.60 20.29 -34.01
CA GLN A 900 13.52 20.87 -34.98
C GLN A 900 14.61 21.73 -34.32
N GLU A 901 14.40 22.15 -33.07
CA GLU A 901 15.31 23.03 -32.33
C GLU A 901 15.96 22.28 -31.16
N LEU A 902 17.19 22.65 -30.85
CA LEU A 902 17.93 22.07 -29.74
C LEU A 902 17.73 22.93 -28.51
N VAL A 903 16.95 22.42 -27.57
CA VAL A 903 16.76 23.01 -26.24
C VAL A 903 17.63 22.25 -25.24
N TYR A 904 18.50 22.95 -24.52
CA TYR A 904 19.41 22.29 -23.58
C TYR A 904 18.63 21.69 -22.40
N GLY A 905 18.87 20.41 -22.09
CA GLY A 905 18.35 19.81 -20.87
C GLY A 905 19.23 20.10 -19.64
N PRO A 906 18.72 19.84 -18.42
CA PRO A 906 19.46 20.05 -17.17
C PRO A 906 20.87 19.42 -17.18
N GLU A 907 20.99 18.15 -17.59
CA GLU A 907 22.29 17.45 -17.70
C GLU A 907 23.30 18.16 -18.63
N GLN A 908 22.81 18.82 -19.68
CA GLN A 908 23.68 19.54 -20.61
C GLN A 908 24.13 20.88 -20.02
N ILE A 909 23.26 21.57 -19.28
CA ILE A 909 23.58 22.81 -18.57
C ILE A 909 24.59 22.51 -17.45
N GLU A 910 24.36 21.47 -16.65
CA GLU A 910 25.31 20.96 -15.64
C GLU A 910 26.68 20.66 -16.24
N ALA A 911 26.71 19.95 -17.37
CA ALA A 911 27.96 19.64 -18.05
C ALA A 911 28.68 20.91 -18.52
N ARG A 912 27.95 21.94 -18.96
CA ARG A 912 28.53 23.23 -19.38
C ARG A 912 29.03 24.04 -18.20
N ILE A 913 28.29 24.09 -17.09
CA ILE A 913 28.70 24.73 -15.83
C ILE A 913 30.02 24.13 -15.35
N ASN A 914 30.13 22.80 -15.36
CA ASN A 914 31.34 22.09 -14.95
C ASN A 914 32.51 22.17 -15.95
N GLN A 915 32.22 22.48 -17.23
CA GLN A 915 33.22 22.70 -18.27
C GLN A 915 33.72 24.15 -18.33
N ASP A 916 32.99 25.10 -17.76
CA ASP A 916 33.43 26.48 -17.66
C ASP A 916 34.72 26.55 -16.80
N PRO A 917 35.84 27.03 -17.34
CA PRO A 917 37.12 27.02 -16.63
C PRO A 917 37.09 27.82 -15.33
N VAL A 918 36.35 28.93 -15.28
CA VAL A 918 36.30 29.83 -14.12
C VAL A 918 35.46 29.20 -13.00
N ILE A 919 34.29 28.64 -13.36
CA ILE A 919 33.42 27.95 -12.39
C ILE A 919 34.12 26.70 -11.86
N SER A 920 34.63 25.85 -12.76
CA SER A 920 35.30 24.60 -12.42
C SER A 920 36.55 24.80 -11.56
N GLU A 921 37.35 25.82 -11.85
CA GLU A 921 38.49 26.21 -11.01
C GLU A 921 38.02 26.60 -9.60
N ARG A 922 37.01 27.47 -9.47
CA ARG A 922 36.52 27.90 -8.16
C ARG A 922 35.93 26.76 -7.34
N ILE A 923 35.09 25.91 -7.93
CA ILE A 923 34.55 24.72 -7.25
C ILE A 923 35.69 23.82 -6.77
N SER A 924 36.69 23.57 -7.62
CA SER A 924 37.87 22.76 -7.26
C SER A 924 38.76 23.40 -6.19
N LEU A 925 38.78 24.74 -6.07
CA LEU A 925 39.48 25.46 -5.00
C LEU A 925 38.74 25.36 -3.67
N TRP A 926 37.40 25.44 -3.69
CA TRP A 926 36.55 25.32 -2.51
C TRP A 926 36.40 23.89 -2.02
N ASN A 927 36.55 22.92 -2.91
CA ASN A 927 36.59 21.50 -2.57
C ASN A 927 38.03 21.06 -2.23
N ARG A 928 38.61 21.65 -1.17
CA ARG A 928 39.97 21.35 -0.68
C ARG A 928 39.99 21.23 0.84
N GLN A 929 40.85 20.32 1.32
CA GLN A 929 41.18 20.05 2.73
C GLN A 929 40.50 20.99 3.74
N GLY A 930 39.33 20.58 4.25
CA GLY A 930 38.60 21.27 5.31
C GLY A 930 37.35 22.04 4.88
N SER A 931 37.12 22.27 3.59
CA SER A 931 35.86 22.79 3.05
C SER A 931 35.34 21.96 1.88
N ARG A 932 34.02 21.96 1.71
CA ARG A 932 33.31 21.27 0.64
C ARG A 932 32.35 22.23 -0.05
N ALA A 933 32.43 22.30 -1.37
CA ALA A 933 31.43 22.98 -2.19
C ALA A 933 30.24 22.03 -2.41
N ILE A 934 29.03 22.56 -2.29
CA ILE A 934 27.78 21.83 -2.54
C ILE A 934 27.05 22.52 -3.68
N GLN A 935 26.94 21.83 -4.82
CA GLN A 935 25.99 22.18 -5.86
C GLN A 935 24.57 21.84 -5.39
N GLY A 936 23.67 22.84 -5.44
CA GLY A 936 22.27 22.71 -5.09
C GLY A 936 21.41 22.14 -6.21
N ASN A 937 20.09 22.32 -6.12
CA ASN A 937 19.18 21.90 -7.19
C ASN A 937 19.27 22.84 -8.39
N LEU A 938 19.30 22.28 -9.60
CA LEU A 938 19.24 23.06 -10.84
C LEU A 938 17.77 23.29 -11.23
N LEU A 939 17.31 24.53 -11.08
CA LEU A 939 15.94 24.91 -11.40
C LEU A 939 15.84 25.35 -12.86
N VAL A 940 14.96 24.70 -13.62
CA VAL A 940 14.53 25.16 -14.95
C VAL A 940 13.30 26.05 -14.75
N ILE A 941 13.42 27.33 -15.12
CA ILE A 941 12.42 28.37 -14.89
C ILE A 941 12.01 28.96 -16.23
N PRO A 942 10.83 28.60 -16.76
CA PRO A 942 10.29 29.23 -17.95
C PRO A 942 9.86 30.68 -17.63
N ILE A 943 10.31 31.64 -18.43
CA ILE A 943 9.87 33.05 -18.36
C ILE A 943 9.53 33.48 -19.78
N GLU A 944 8.29 33.96 -19.99
CA GLU A 944 7.75 34.25 -21.31
C GLU A 944 7.93 33.05 -22.28
N GLN A 945 8.74 33.21 -23.33
CA GLN A 945 9.10 32.15 -24.30
C GLN A 945 10.59 31.79 -24.21
N SER A 946 11.15 31.82 -23.01
CA SER A 946 12.57 31.57 -22.73
C SER A 946 12.73 30.63 -21.53
N LEU A 947 13.89 29.97 -21.44
CA LEU A 947 14.24 29.12 -20.30
C LEU A 947 15.45 29.70 -19.58
N LEU A 948 15.25 30.03 -18.31
CA LEU A 948 16.30 30.45 -17.39
C LEU A 948 16.68 29.26 -16.51
N TYR A 949 17.97 29.02 -16.32
CA TYR A 949 18.47 27.97 -15.43
C TYR A 949 19.18 28.60 -14.25
N VAL A 950 18.83 28.21 -13.04
CA VAL A 950 19.41 28.77 -11.80
C VAL A 950 19.87 27.65 -10.90
N GLU A 951 21.12 27.74 -10.44
CA GLU A 951 21.73 26.77 -9.52
C GLU A 951 22.42 27.51 -8.35
N PRO A 952 22.02 27.26 -7.10
CA PRO A 952 22.72 27.79 -5.94
C PRO A 952 23.97 26.96 -5.61
N LEU A 953 25.04 27.64 -5.20
CA LEU A 953 26.28 27.01 -4.76
C LEU A 953 26.55 27.34 -3.30
N TYR A 954 26.63 26.31 -2.46
CA TYR A 954 26.89 26.44 -1.03
C TYR A 954 28.32 26.01 -0.67
N LEU A 955 28.82 26.55 0.43
CA LEU A 955 30.10 26.18 1.03
C LEU A 955 29.88 25.76 2.48
N GLU A 956 30.39 24.59 2.84
CA GLU A 956 30.40 24.08 4.22
C GLU A 956 31.81 23.64 4.65
N ALA A 957 32.04 23.55 5.96
CA ALA A 957 33.28 22.98 6.50
C ALA A 957 33.11 21.47 6.73
N GLU A 958 34.15 20.67 6.49
CA GLU A 958 34.10 19.20 6.62
C GLU A 958 33.76 18.70 8.03
N GLN A 959 34.14 19.45 9.07
CA GLN A 959 33.92 19.04 10.47
C GLN A 959 32.71 19.69 11.13
N ASN A 960 32.29 20.86 10.65
CA ASN A 960 31.16 21.61 11.21
C ASN A 960 30.29 22.10 10.07
N GLU A 961 29.32 21.26 9.71
CA GLU A 961 28.38 21.49 8.62
C GLU A 961 27.49 22.70 8.94
N LEU A 962 27.85 23.86 8.40
CA LEU A 962 27.03 25.06 8.34
C LEU A 962 27.07 25.58 6.90
N PRO A 963 26.20 25.07 6.01
CA PRO A 963 26.15 25.49 4.62
C PRO A 963 25.84 26.98 4.51
N THR A 964 26.67 27.68 3.75
CA THR A 964 26.49 29.10 3.43
C THR A 964 26.34 29.25 1.93
N LEU A 965 25.31 29.97 1.46
CA LEU A 965 25.20 30.32 0.05
C LEU A 965 26.32 31.29 -0.30
N VAL A 966 27.19 30.88 -1.22
CA VAL A 966 28.36 31.68 -1.63
C VAL A 966 28.20 32.26 -3.02
N ARG A 967 27.56 31.54 -3.94
CA ARG A 967 27.35 31.98 -5.33
C ARG A 967 26.03 31.49 -5.87
N VAL A 968 25.54 32.19 -6.88
CA VAL A 968 24.42 31.78 -7.72
C VAL A 968 24.93 31.69 -9.14
N ILE A 969 24.70 30.54 -9.78
CA ILE A 969 25.01 30.31 -11.18
C ILE A 969 23.71 30.46 -11.96
N VAL A 970 23.72 31.30 -12.98
CA VAL A 970 22.59 31.46 -13.89
C VAL A 970 23.08 31.17 -15.30
N ALA A 971 22.28 30.41 -16.04
CA ALA A 971 22.54 30.13 -17.45
C ALA A 971 21.32 30.51 -18.30
N TYR A 972 21.60 31.18 -19.42
CA TYR A 972 20.63 31.50 -20.46
C TYR A 972 21.31 31.33 -21.83
N GLU A 973 20.72 30.49 -22.68
CA GLU A 973 21.28 30.08 -23.98
C GLU A 973 22.74 29.58 -23.89
N ASN A 974 23.70 30.38 -24.37
CA ASN A 974 25.13 30.08 -24.38
C ASN A 974 25.93 30.89 -23.35
N ARG A 975 25.26 31.71 -22.52
CA ARG A 975 25.89 32.52 -21.47
C ARG A 975 25.68 31.86 -20.11
N ILE A 976 26.75 31.75 -19.33
CA ILE A 976 26.73 31.24 -17.96
C ILE A 976 27.46 32.26 -17.10
N VAL A 977 26.82 32.70 -16.02
CA VAL A 977 27.36 33.71 -15.10
C VAL A 977 27.26 33.17 -13.69
N MET A 978 28.35 33.32 -12.93
CA MET A 978 28.42 32.97 -11.51
C MET A 978 28.73 34.24 -10.71
N ALA A 979 27.77 34.70 -9.92
CA ALA A 979 27.88 35.91 -9.10
C ALA A 979 27.54 35.64 -7.62
N GLU A 980 27.70 36.66 -6.76
CA GLU A 980 27.43 36.52 -5.31
C GLU A 980 25.94 36.53 -5.00
N THR A 981 25.15 37.22 -5.82
CA THR A 981 23.69 37.32 -5.70
C THR A 981 23.02 36.96 -7.02
N LEU A 982 21.74 36.55 -6.94
CA LEU A 982 20.92 36.29 -8.11
C LEU A 982 20.80 37.55 -9.00
N GLU A 983 20.59 38.71 -8.40
CA GLU A 983 20.48 40.00 -9.12
C GLU A 983 21.74 40.30 -9.95
N GLN A 984 22.93 40.13 -9.38
CA GLN A 984 24.20 40.32 -10.10
C GLN A 984 24.40 39.29 -11.21
N ALA A 985 23.97 38.03 -10.99
CA ALA A 985 24.08 36.99 -11.99
C ALA A 985 23.13 37.25 -13.17
N LEU A 986 21.91 37.74 -12.91
CA LEU A 986 20.96 38.14 -13.93
C LEU A 986 21.46 39.36 -14.71
N GLN A 987 21.93 40.41 -14.04
CA GLN A 987 22.53 41.58 -14.71
C GLN A 987 23.68 41.16 -15.63
N GLY A 988 24.60 40.32 -15.14
CA GLY A 988 25.73 39.84 -15.93
C GLY A 988 25.35 38.99 -17.16
N ILE A 989 24.17 38.36 -17.18
CA ILE A 989 23.69 37.64 -18.37
C ILE A 989 23.28 38.61 -19.48
N PHE A 990 22.63 39.71 -19.15
CA PHE A 990 21.99 40.64 -20.10
C PHE A 990 22.79 41.91 -20.39
N GLU A 991 23.92 42.15 -19.71
CA GLU A 991 24.83 43.25 -20.06
C GLU A 991 25.53 43.01 -21.42
N GLU A 992 25.66 44.09 -22.21
CA GLU A 992 26.24 44.06 -23.57
C GLU A 992 27.78 44.08 -23.59
N ASP A 993 28.43 44.43 -22.48
CA ASP A 993 29.90 44.38 -22.31
C ASP A 993 30.23 44.36 -20.81
N PRO A 994 30.98 43.38 -20.28
CA PRO A 994 31.27 43.32 -18.85
C PRO A 994 32.45 44.26 -18.53
N THR A 995 32.15 45.52 -18.21
CA THR A 995 33.14 46.42 -17.60
C THR A 995 33.18 46.25 -16.10
N ASP A 996 33.84 45.15 -15.67
CA ASP A 996 34.91 45.14 -14.66
C ASP A 996 35.41 43.69 -14.52
N ASP A 997 36.44 43.37 -15.32
CA ASP A 997 37.18 42.10 -15.48
C ASP A 997 36.40 40.77 -15.29
N PRO A 998 35.80 40.29 -16.40
CA PRO A 998 35.98 38.93 -16.87
C PRO A 998 36.75 38.96 -18.21
N ILE A 999 37.87 38.24 -18.26
CA ILE A 999 38.75 38.22 -19.44
C ILE A 999 38.05 37.47 -20.58
N ILE A 1000 37.40 38.21 -21.48
CA ILE A 1000 36.92 37.72 -22.78
C ILE A 1000 38.09 37.76 -23.77
N ARG A 1001 38.38 36.64 -24.44
CA ARG A 1001 39.10 36.62 -25.72
C ARG A 1001 38.15 36.10 -26.80
N SER A 1002 38.07 36.83 -27.91
CA SER A 1002 37.38 36.39 -29.13
C SER A 1002 38.10 35.19 -29.76
N VAL A 1003 37.32 34.21 -30.23
CA VAL A 1003 37.81 32.92 -30.78
C VAL A 1003 38.17 32.99 -32.28
N ASP A 1004 38.15 34.17 -32.90
CA ASP A 1004 38.53 34.33 -34.31
C ASP A 1004 39.75 35.24 -34.46
N ASP A 1005 40.95 34.65 -34.47
CA ASP A 1005 42.09 35.22 -35.20
C ASP A 1005 43.10 34.10 -35.57
N ASP A 1006 42.85 33.47 -36.72
CA ASP A 1006 43.78 32.57 -37.40
C ASP A 1006 44.95 33.38 -38.00
N GLY A 1007 46.12 33.32 -37.35
CA GLY A 1007 47.38 33.91 -37.83
C GLY A 1007 48.59 33.03 -37.49
N PRO A 1008 49.56 32.84 -38.41
CA PRO A 1008 50.40 31.64 -38.45
C PRO A 1008 51.48 31.59 -37.36
N LEU A 1009 51.66 30.37 -36.82
CA LEU A 1009 52.69 29.99 -35.84
C LEU A 1009 54.12 30.34 -36.31
N PRO A 1010 54.97 30.94 -35.45
CA PRO A 1010 56.40 30.98 -35.70
C PRO A 1010 57.03 29.63 -35.34
N LEU A 1011 57.65 29.00 -36.34
CA LEU A 1011 58.52 27.84 -36.21
C LEU A 1011 59.62 28.09 -35.17
N LEU A 1012 59.63 27.31 -34.08
CA LEU A 1012 60.81 27.17 -33.23
C LEU A 1012 61.58 25.92 -33.64
N SER A 1013 62.80 26.18 -34.10
CA SER A 1013 63.84 25.23 -34.45
C SER A 1013 64.45 24.57 -33.21
N GLN A 1014 64.62 23.25 -33.32
CA GLN A 1014 65.43 22.31 -32.54
C GLN A 1014 64.86 21.82 -31.20
#